data_AF-A0A8H3QSN4-F1
#
_entry.id   AF-A0A8H3QSN4-F1
#
_cell.length_a   1.000
_cell.length_b   1.000
_cell.length_c   1.000
_cell.angle_alpha   90.00
_cell.angle_beta   90.00
_cell.angle_gamma   90.00
#
_symmetry.space_group_name_H-M   'P 1'
#
loop_
_entity.id
_entity.type
_entity.pdbx_description
1 polymer ?
#
loop_
_entity_poly.entity_id
_entity_poly.type
_entity_poly.pdbx_seq_one_letter_code
_entity_poly.pdbx_strand_id
1 'polypeptide(L)'
;MPLQSYDIAVSFFNVMLDIFFREISPRGSHRIPKEGPVIFVAAPHVNQFVDPLILMRHCQRRVSFLIAEKSMRRRFIGKMARSVHAIPVTRPQDLAKPGIGRIQLLNRKTDPTRITGIETAFTQQLTIGSQIALPMDCGSSEVKEIISDTELIIKKEFKDSNALDMLTDPEGTPYKCVPHIDQSQVYKTVFDTLKAGHCIGIFPEGGSHDRTEILPLKAGVTIMALGAIAMNPDLNVKIVPCGLNYFHAHHFRSRAVIEFGTPISITPDLVEKFKEGGSSKREACSKLLEIIYNCLKAVTVNTPDYETLMFIQAGRRLYKPAHRRFPISQIVELNRRFVAGYEHFKNDPRVQEMRRRIMEYNRLLKYHGLKDHQVNKLSMGGTRAAGLLFYRVILLTTWGILGLPGFILNLPLVIIARKISARKAKEAVRGSSVKVAGRDVLATWKLLVALVVTPTLYGFYTFIVVLISFKYKWILKWKVFAPISTFCTLVTGSYVTIRLYESGIDIYKSIRPLFLSLLPWARSSIKNLRTVREQLSTDITSLINELAPQIYHDFDAERIVHAVERSATHSSSKSLFQSPIDWLDDRVFNWERQGETSEFDDVIYFLEKNNGSTSGRSRTSSWASGSSSRPRSRAPSGENYRVEALTGLSRTAPFSELHRITKIKKKDKSYLERKLLKELRTVYYVSLNMDYFTFIKILLFPTYRSTDFEVHRNWLAITHSLPISKWYYEDKSEWTLDYPPFFAWFEWILSQFAPLADKEMLRVDNLNYTSDATIYFQRATVIISELVLFYALKKYLTTNNMKNKNLLNILAASIFLNPGILIYNGFLYGIFLFSLAYAKEGNDLMCGIMFAVLLNFKHIFLYLAPAYFIYLLRHYCFRETSEQE
;
A
#
# COMPACT_ATOMS: atom_id res chain seq x y z
N MET A 1 28.84 14.87 29.54
CA MET A 1 27.45 15.19 29.92
C MET A 1 26.71 13.88 30.17
N PRO A 2 26.02 13.69 31.29
CA PRO A 2 25.17 12.52 31.47
C PRO A 2 24.09 12.54 30.38
N LEU A 3 23.91 11.44 29.63
CA LEU A 3 22.79 11.30 28.69
C LEU A 3 21.50 11.47 29.48
N GLN A 4 20.79 12.57 29.26
CA GLN A 4 19.49 12.77 29.90
C GLN A 4 18.47 11.81 29.28
N SER A 5 17.49 11.38 30.07
CA SER A 5 16.41 10.47 29.65
C SER A 5 15.73 10.93 28.35
N TYR A 6 15.60 12.25 28.16
CA TYR A 6 15.12 12.88 26.94
C TYR A 6 15.94 12.49 25.70
N ASP A 7 17.27 12.60 25.76
CA ASP A 7 18.13 12.37 24.59
C ASP A 7 18.13 10.90 24.18
N ILE A 8 18.08 9.98 25.16
CA ILE A 8 17.94 8.54 24.93
C ILE A 8 16.59 8.25 24.24
N ALA A 9 15.50 8.83 24.75
CA ALA A 9 14.17 8.64 24.17
C ALA A 9 14.10 9.17 22.73
N VAL A 10 14.64 10.37 22.47
CA VAL A 10 14.68 10.95 21.11
C VAL A 10 15.56 10.12 20.18
N SER A 11 16.72 9.66 20.62
CA SER A 11 17.58 8.78 19.81
C SER A 11 16.87 7.49 19.43
N PHE A 12 16.13 6.89 20.37
CA PHE A 12 15.31 5.71 20.12
C PHE A 12 14.19 5.99 19.09
N PHE A 13 13.48 7.10 19.22
CA PHE A 13 12.47 7.49 18.24
C PHE A 13 13.05 7.81 16.86
N ASN A 14 14.26 8.36 16.79
CA ASN A 14 14.94 8.60 15.52
C ASN A 14 15.20 7.28 14.76
N VAL A 15 15.63 6.23 15.45
CA VAL A 15 15.78 4.89 14.85
C VAL A 15 14.43 4.36 14.35
N MET A 16 13.36 4.55 15.12
CA MET A 16 12.01 4.16 14.67
C MET A 16 11.57 4.91 13.42
N LEU A 17 11.83 6.23 13.35
CA LEU A 17 11.54 7.05 12.18
C LEU A 17 12.39 6.63 10.98
N ASP A 18 13.66 6.26 11.15
CA ASP A 18 14.53 5.79 10.07
C ASP A 18 14.10 4.44 9.49
N ILE A 19 13.52 3.57 10.31
CA ILE A 19 12.93 2.32 9.85
C ILE A 19 11.62 2.62 9.10
N PHE A 20 10.78 3.50 9.64
CA PHE A 20 9.45 3.77 9.07
C PHE A 20 9.47 4.66 7.83
N PHE A 21 10.32 5.68 7.76
CA PHE A 21 10.43 6.61 6.64
C PHE A 21 11.71 6.36 5.83
N ARG A 22 11.59 6.36 4.51
CA ARG A 22 12.74 6.27 3.60
C ARG A 22 13.63 7.49 3.71
N GLU A 23 13.03 8.66 3.86
CA GLU A 23 13.73 9.93 3.98
C GLU A 23 12.85 10.96 4.70
N ILE A 24 13.46 11.74 5.59
CA ILE A 24 12.86 12.93 6.19
C ILE A 24 13.83 14.10 5.96
N SER A 25 13.42 15.08 5.16
CA SER A 25 14.28 16.20 4.77
C SER A 25 13.83 17.49 5.48
N PRO A 26 14.71 18.17 6.23
CA PRO A 26 14.40 19.48 6.80
C PRO A 26 14.62 20.61 5.79
N ARG A 27 13.82 21.68 5.89
CA ARG A 27 13.98 22.94 5.17
C ARG A 27 13.85 24.11 6.16
N GLY A 28 14.66 25.15 6.00
CA GLY A 28 14.58 26.33 6.88
C GLY A 28 15.10 26.12 8.30
N SER A 29 15.79 25.01 8.60
CA SER A 29 16.34 24.74 9.94
C SER A 29 17.28 25.83 10.46
N HIS A 30 17.98 26.53 9.57
CA HIS A 30 18.84 27.68 9.92
C HIS A 30 18.05 28.88 10.48
N ARG A 31 16.73 28.95 10.27
CA ARG A 31 15.85 30.01 10.78
C ARG A 31 15.47 29.78 12.24
N ILE A 32 15.72 28.60 12.79
CA ILE A 32 15.38 28.28 14.18
C ILE A 32 16.30 29.07 15.11
N PRO A 33 15.76 29.85 16.06
CA PRO A 33 16.57 30.52 17.06
C PRO A 33 17.43 29.51 17.86
N LYS A 34 18.73 29.76 17.94
CA LYS A 34 19.68 28.88 18.65
C LYS A 34 19.48 28.91 20.17
N GLU A 35 19.06 30.06 20.69
CA GLU A 35 18.89 30.35 22.11
C GLU A 35 17.54 31.03 22.39
N GLY A 36 17.16 31.05 23.66
CA GLY A 36 15.89 31.61 24.12
C GLY A 36 14.69 30.68 23.96
N PRO A 37 13.52 31.12 24.47
CA PRO A 37 12.28 30.36 24.42
C PRO A 37 11.63 30.40 23.04
N VAL A 38 11.22 29.23 22.57
CA VAL A 38 10.59 29.07 21.25
C VAL A 38 9.30 28.25 21.38
N ILE A 39 8.23 28.74 20.76
CA ILE A 39 7.01 27.96 20.55
C ILE A 39 7.00 27.49 19.09
N PHE A 40 7.20 26.19 18.88
CA PHE A 40 7.02 25.56 17.59
C PHE A 40 5.54 25.28 17.36
N VAL A 41 4.98 25.90 16.33
CA VAL A 41 3.58 25.76 15.94
C VAL A 41 3.55 24.97 14.66
N ALA A 42 3.01 23.75 14.69
CA ALA A 42 3.08 22.81 13.58
C ALA A 42 1.70 22.53 12.96
N ALA A 43 1.67 22.42 11.63
CA ALA A 43 0.51 22.02 10.83
C ALA A 43 0.96 21.42 9.48
N PRO A 44 0.09 20.69 8.76
CA PRO A 44 -1.11 20.02 9.26
C PRO A 44 -0.77 18.92 10.27
N HIS A 45 -1.68 18.64 11.20
CA HIS A 45 -1.54 17.52 12.14
C HIS A 45 -2.09 16.21 11.54
N VAL A 46 -1.31 15.59 10.65
CA VAL A 46 -1.75 14.39 9.91
C VAL A 46 -1.53 13.10 10.70
N ASN A 47 -0.57 13.02 11.62
CA ASN A 47 -0.35 11.84 12.45
C ASN A 47 -0.25 12.17 13.94
N GLN A 48 -0.94 11.38 14.76
CA GLN A 48 -1.00 11.61 16.21
C GLN A 48 0.36 11.72 16.90
N PHE A 49 1.19 10.67 16.82
CA PHE A 49 2.48 10.64 17.53
C PHE A 49 3.69 10.83 16.61
N VAL A 50 3.52 10.62 15.31
CA VAL A 50 4.64 10.72 14.37
C VAL A 50 5.02 12.17 14.12
N ASP A 51 4.05 13.07 14.05
CA ASP A 51 4.28 14.50 13.78
C ASP A 51 5.20 15.16 14.82
N PRO A 52 4.96 15.03 16.15
CA PRO A 52 5.90 15.54 17.15
C PRO A 52 7.32 14.98 17.00
N LEU A 53 7.45 13.68 16.73
CA LEU A 53 8.76 13.02 16.64
C LEU A 53 9.59 13.54 15.47
N ILE A 54 8.95 13.81 14.33
CA ILE A 54 9.61 14.41 13.16
C ILE A 54 10.15 15.81 13.50
N LEU A 55 9.37 16.61 14.23
CA LEU A 55 9.80 17.94 14.66
C LEU A 55 10.97 17.87 15.65
N MET A 56 10.87 17.01 16.67
CA MET A 56 11.93 16.81 17.66
C MET A 56 13.25 16.39 17.02
N ARG A 57 13.20 15.56 15.97
CA ARG A 57 14.38 15.11 15.21
C ARG A 57 15.13 16.26 14.54
N HIS A 58 14.43 17.23 13.96
CA HIS A 58 15.02 18.21 13.06
C HIS A 58 15.14 19.63 13.63
N CYS A 59 14.47 19.94 14.74
CA CYS A 59 14.52 21.27 15.36
C CYS A 59 15.82 21.56 16.12
N GLN A 60 16.65 20.53 16.40
CA GLN A 60 17.92 20.63 17.14
C GLN A 60 17.80 21.26 18.54
N ARG A 61 16.58 21.35 19.09
CA ARG A 61 16.24 21.90 20.40
C ARG A 61 15.45 20.86 21.19
N ARG A 62 15.47 20.93 22.52
CA ARG A 62 14.59 20.09 23.35
C ARG A 62 13.20 20.72 23.40
N VAL A 63 12.19 19.99 22.94
CA VAL A 63 10.82 20.48 22.77
C VAL A 63 9.86 19.64 23.61
N SER A 64 9.14 20.32 24.50
CA SER A 64 8.05 19.75 25.28
C SER A 64 6.73 19.92 24.52
N PHE A 65 6.15 18.81 24.08
CA PHE A 65 4.87 18.82 23.36
C PHE A 65 3.67 18.75 24.31
N LEU A 66 2.61 19.47 23.96
CA LEU A 66 1.31 19.31 24.59
C LEU A 66 0.65 18.01 24.12
N ILE A 67 0.24 17.16 25.06
CA ILE A 67 -0.36 15.85 24.81
C ILE A 67 -1.67 15.69 25.56
N ALA A 68 -2.66 15.04 24.94
CA ALA A 68 -3.93 14.75 25.61
C ALA A 68 -3.70 13.93 26.90
N GLU A 69 -4.31 14.35 28.01
CA GLU A 69 -4.16 13.70 29.31
C GLU A 69 -4.59 12.21 29.27
N LYS A 70 -5.62 11.89 28.48
CA LYS A 70 -6.06 10.51 28.23
C LYS A 70 -4.93 9.61 27.67
N SER A 71 -4.02 10.17 26.87
CA SER A 71 -2.86 9.45 26.34
C SER A 71 -1.80 9.21 27.42
N MET A 72 -1.67 10.13 28.39
CA MET A 72 -0.72 10.03 29.51
C MET A 72 -1.09 8.91 30.49
N ARG A 73 -2.38 8.59 30.63
CA ARG A 73 -2.87 7.49 31.48
C ARG A 73 -2.55 6.10 30.91
N ARG A 74 -2.16 5.99 29.64
CA ARG A 74 -1.80 4.71 29.02
C ARG A 74 -0.40 4.27 29.45
N ARG A 75 -0.26 3.03 29.92
CA ARG A 75 0.96 2.50 30.57
C ARG A 75 2.26 2.70 29.77
N PHE A 76 2.23 2.46 28.47
CA PHE A 76 3.42 2.58 27.61
C PHE A 76 3.57 3.99 27.02
N ILE A 77 2.51 4.53 26.42
CA ILE A 77 2.50 5.86 25.80
C ILE A 77 2.81 6.96 26.83
N GLY A 78 2.22 6.89 28.02
CA GLY A 78 2.44 7.86 29.09
C GLY A 78 3.83 7.79 29.72
N LYS A 79 4.51 6.63 29.68
CA LYS A 79 5.91 6.53 30.11
C LYS A 79 6.84 7.21 29.11
N MET A 80 6.65 6.93 27.82
CA MET A 80 7.41 7.56 26.73
C MET A 80 7.18 9.08 26.64
N ALA A 81 5.93 9.52 26.81
CA ALA A 81 5.60 10.95 26.80
C ALA A 81 6.28 11.70 27.96
N ARG A 82 6.34 11.08 29.15
CA ARG A 82 7.07 11.64 30.29
C ARG A 82 8.58 11.69 30.07
N SER A 83 9.18 10.69 29.41
CA SER A 83 10.62 10.72 29.13
C SER A 83 11.03 11.83 28.15
N VAL A 84 10.10 12.32 27.33
CA VAL A 84 10.32 13.49 26.46
C VAL A 84 9.73 14.79 27.03
N HIS A 85 9.43 14.81 28.33
CA HIS A 85 8.88 15.98 29.05
C HIS A 85 7.61 16.56 28.40
N ALA A 86 6.71 15.71 27.88
CA ALA A 86 5.44 16.16 27.33
C ALA A 86 4.50 16.70 28.43
N ILE A 87 3.75 17.75 28.10
CA ILE A 87 2.85 18.46 29.02
C ILE A 87 1.41 17.93 28.83
N PRO A 88 0.78 17.35 29.87
CA PRO A 88 -0.59 16.86 29.77
C PRO A 88 -1.60 18.01 29.61
N VAL A 89 -2.58 17.83 28.72
CA VAL A 89 -3.70 18.75 28.51
C VAL A 89 -5.01 17.99 28.59
N THR A 90 -5.85 18.38 29.55
CA THR A 90 -7.22 17.88 29.67
C THR A 90 -8.08 18.56 28.61
N ARG A 91 -8.75 17.78 27.75
CA ARG A 91 -9.60 18.30 26.68
C ARG A 91 -11.07 18.08 27.05
N PRO A 92 -11.97 19.08 26.85
CA PRO A 92 -13.39 18.96 27.21
C PRO A 92 -14.04 17.72 26.57
N GLN A 93 -13.78 17.51 25.29
CA GLN A 93 -14.26 16.36 24.52
C GLN A 93 -13.84 14.98 25.08
N ASP A 94 -12.72 14.87 25.81
CA ASP A 94 -12.27 13.61 26.40
C ASP A 94 -13.03 13.27 27.70
N LEU A 95 -13.65 14.27 28.34
CA LEU A 95 -14.46 14.14 29.55
C LEU A 95 -15.97 14.12 29.26
N ALA A 96 -16.37 14.26 27.99
CA ALA A 96 -17.76 14.25 27.58
C ALA A 96 -18.43 12.94 27.98
N LYS A 97 -19.51 13.03 28.77
CA LYS A 97 -20.34 11.90 29.18
C LYS A 97 -21.72 12.02 28.52
N PRO A 98 -22.38 10.91 28.15
CA PRO A 98 -23.78 10.97 27.74
C PRO A 98 -24.62 11.53 28.88
N GLY A 99 -25.49 12.50 28.56
CA GLY A 99 -26.50 13.01 29.49
C GLY A 99 -27.57 11.95 29.77
N ILE A 100 -28.22 12.06 30.92
CA ILE A 100 -29.41 11.26 31.25
C ILE A 100 -30.61 11.99 30.65
N GLY A 101 -31.53 11.24 30.03
CA GLY A 101 -32.70 11.79 29.36
C GLY A 101 -32.41 12.41 27.99
N ARG A 102 -33.35 13.23 27.53
CA ARG A 102 -33.31 13.92 26.23
C ARG A 102 -33.60 15.40 26.40
N ILE A 103 -33.15 16.23 25.46
CA ILE A 103 -33.35 17.68 25.48
C ILE A 103 -34.10 18.19 24.26
N GLN A 104 -34.82 19.27 24.46
CA GLN A 104 -35.66 19.93 23.48
C GLN A 104 -35.58 21.45 23.62
N LEU A 105 -36.00 22.12 22.54
CA LEU A 105 -36.22 23.55 22.47
C LEU A 105 -37.70 23.79 22.14
N LEU A 106 -38.54 24.00 23.15
CA LEU A 106 -39.99 24.18 22.96
C LEU A 106 -40.33 25.42 22.13
N ASN A 107 -39.57 26.51 22.30
CA ASN A 107 -39.92 27.83 21.80
C ASN A 107 -38.78 28.52 21.05
N ARG A 108 -38.60 28.18 19.76
CA ARG A 108 -37.53 28.75 18.92
C ARG A 108 -37.60 30.28 18.74
N LYS A 109 -38.80 30.87 18.63
CA LYS A 109 -38.97 32.29 18.30
C LYS A 109 -38.95 33.21 19.52
N THR A 110 -39.40 32.72 20.67
CA THR A 110 -39.54 33.53 21.89
C THR A 110 -38.40 33.30 22.87
N ASP A 111 -37.85 32.07 22.99
CA ASP A 111 -36.78 31.73 23.94
C ASP A 111 -35.74 30.75 23.35
N PRO A 112 -34.87 31.21 22.43
CA PRO A 112 -33.90 30.35 21.72
C PRO A 112 -32.77 29.81 22.62
N THR A 113 -32.68 30.25 23.88
CA THR A 113 -31.63 29.85 24.84
C THR A 113 -32.15 28.99 25.98
N ARG A 114 -33.45 28.69 26.05
CA ARG A 114 -34.01 27.86 27.13
C ARG A 114 -34.18 26.42 26.63
N ILE A 115 -33.52 25.48 27.31
CA ILE A 115 -33.56 24.06 26.98
C ILE A 115 -34.41 23.34 28.02
N THR A 116 -35.35 22.53 27.55
CA THR A 116 -36.19 21.66 28.37
C THR A 116 -35.77 20.21 28.21
N GLY A 117 -35.84 19.45 29.28
CA GLY A 117 -35.41 18.06 29.35
C GLY A 117 -36.56 17.10 29.61
N ILE A 118 -36.51 15.94 28.96
CA ILE A 118 -37.37 14.78 29.17
C ILE A 118 -36.55 13.75 29.95
N GLU A 119 -37.00 13.40 31.16
CA GLU A 119 -36.32 12.47 32.07
C GLU A 119 -34.85 12.83 32.35
N THR A 120 -34.56 14.14 32.42
CA THR A 120 -33.21 14.66 32.67
C THR A 120 -32.94 14.87 34.16
N ALA A 121 -31.66 14.92 34.53
CA ALA A 121 -31.19 15.20 35.89
C ALA A 121 -30.10 16.29 35.88
N PHE A 122 -30.44 17.49 35.38
CA PHE A 122 -29.45 18.54 35.13
C PHE A 122 -28.68 18.99 36.36
N THR A 123 -29.32 19.09 37.54
CA THR A 123 -28.64 19.57 38.77
C THR A 123 -27.57 18.60 39.25
N GLN A 124 -27.71 17.31 38.97
CA GLN A 124 -26.74 16.28 39.32
C GLN A 124 -25.63 16.14 38.26
N GLN A 125 -25.92 16.41 36.99
CA GLN A 125 -25.01 16.13 35.87
C GLN A 125 -24.21 17.34 35.38
N LEU A 126 -24.71 18.56 35.60
CA LEU A 126 -24.15 19.79 35.05
C LEU A 126 -23.84 20.79 36.16
N THR A 127 -22.78 21.55 35.95
CA THR A 127 -22.45 22.74 36.74
C THR A 127 -22.45 23.97 35.85
N ILE A 128 -22.65 25.15 36.41
CA ILE A 128 -22.57 26.42 35.67
C ILE A 128 -21.20 26.50 34.96
N GLY A 129 -21.21 26.82 33.66
CA GLY A 129 -20.01 26.83 32.80
C GLY A 129 -19.70 25.49 32.10
N SER A 130 -20.41 24.41 32.44
CA SER A 130 -20.39 23.16 31.66
C SER A 130 -21.02 23.38 30.28
N GLN A 131 -20.68 22.56 29.29
CA GLN A 131 -21.25 22.62 27.95
C GLN A 131 -22.15 21.42 27.67
N ILE A 132 -23.19 21.68 26.88
CA ILE A 132 -24.07 20.66 26.30
C ILE A 132 -23.70 20.55 24.83
N ALA A 133 -23.37 19.33 24.39
CA ALA A 133 -23.03 19.03 23.00
C ALA A 133 -24.07 18.11 22.38
N LEU A 134 -24.50 18.47 21.17
CA LEU A 134 -25.46 17.68 20.39
C LEU A 134 -24.78 16.53 19.66
N PRO A 135 -25.54 15.49 19.26
CA PRO A 135 -25.02 14.41 18.43
C PRO A 135 -24.53 14.92 17.07
N MET A 136 -23.72 14.12 16.39
CA MET A 136 -23.17 14.42 15.04
C MET A 136 -22.37 15.74 14.93
N ASP A 137 -21.91 16.30 16.06
CA ASP A 137 -21.22 17.59 16.13
C ASP A 137 -22.04 18.77 15.55
N CYS A 138 -23.38 18.71 15.65
CA CYS A 138 -24.31 19.79 15.30
C CYS A 138 -24.18 21.05 16.21
N GLY A 139 -23.16 21.11 17.07
CA GLY A 139 -22.84 22.26 17.91
C GLY A 139 -22.82 21.96 19.40
N SER A 140 -22.25 22.89 20.17
CA SER A 140 -22.27 22.89 21.63
C SER A 140 -22.48 24.28 22.20
N SER A 141 -23.08 24.37 23.38
CA SER A 141 -23.29 25.64 24.09
C SER A 141 -23.02 25.50 25.59
N GLU A 142 -22.54 26.59 26.20
CA GLU A 142 -22.22 26.68 27.62
C GLU A 142 -23.49 26.95 28.44
N VAL A 143 -23.66 26.23 29.54
CA VAL A 143 -24.76 26.42 30.50
C VAL A 143 -24.50 27.69 31.29
N LYS A 144 -25.40 28.66 31.14
CA LYS A 144 -25.39 29.92 31.88
C LYS A 144 -26.00 29.75 33.26
N GLU A 145 -27.14 29.05 33.32
CA GLU A 145 -27.93 28.89 34.54
C GLU A 145 -28.70 27.56 34.49
N ILE A 146 -28.85 26.90 35.64
CA ILE A 146 -29.63 25.66 35.78
C ILE A 146 -30.84 26.01 36.65
N ILE A 147 -32.04 25.90 36.10
CA ILE A 147 -33.29 26.27 36.78
C ILE A 147 -33.80 25.07 37.59
N SER A 148 -33.82 23.89 36.98
CA SER A 148 -34.28 22.64 37.58
C SER A 148 -33.61 21.43 36.92
N ASP A 149 -33.94 20.22 37.36
CA ASP A 149 -33.48 18.99 36.70
C ASP A 149 -33.98 18.84 35.25
N THR A 150 -35.04 19.56 34.89
CA THR A 150 -35.68 19.54 33.57
C THR A 150 -35.51 20.83 32.78
N GLU A 151 -34.93 21.89 33.35
CA GLU A 151 -34.77 23.17 32.66
C GLU A 151 -33.42 23.84 32.91
N LEU A 152 -32.82 24.37 31.84
CA LEU A 152 -31.59 25.18 31.92
C LEU A 152 -31.55 26.26 30.84
N ILE A 153 -30.71 27.26 31.06
CA ILE A 153 -30.44 28.34 30.13
C ILE A 153 -29.02 28.20 29.59
N ILE A 154 -28.87 28.20 28.26
CA ILE A 154 -27.58 28.22 27.58
C ILE A 154 -27.14 29.65 27.24
N LYS A 155 -25.84 29.86 27.11
CA LYS A 155 -25.22 31.18 26.91
C LYS A 155 -25.31 31.67 25.46
N LYS A 156 -25.35 30.75 24.50
CA LYS A 156 -25.46 31.02 23.07
C LYS A 156 -26.49 30.08 22.45
N GLU A 157 -27.34 30.59 21.58
CA GLU A 157 -28.28 29.78 20.80
C GLU A 157 -27.56 28.84 19.81
N PHE A 158 -28.22 27.73 19.45
CA PHE A 158 -27.79 26.87 18.36
C PHE A 158 -28.24 27.46 17.02
N LYS A 159 -27.31 27.67 16.09
CA LYS A 159 -27.60 28.31 14.78
C LYS A 159 -27.74 27.35 13.61
N ASP A 160 -27.23 26.14 13.76
CA ASP A 160 -27.22 25.13 12.69
C ASP A 160 -28.63 24.59 12.44
N SER A 161 -29.04 24.45 11.18
CA SER A 161 -30.38 23.97 10.81
C SER A 161 -30.61 22.57 11.35
N ASN A 162 -29.63 21.68 11.19
CA ASN A 162 -29.72 20.30 11.67
C ASN A 162 -29.83 20.24 13.20
N ALA A 163 -29.14 21.13 13.91
CA ALA A 163 -29.23 21.21 15.37
C ALA A 163 -30.62 21.63 15.84
N LEU A 164 -31.21 22.60 15.14
CA LEU A 164 -32.54 23.11 15.44
C LEU A 164 -33.60 22.05 15.17
N ASP A 165 -33.53 21.37 14.02
CA ASP A 165 -34.47 20.29 13.66
C ASP A 165 -34.47 19.19 14.72
N MET A 166 -33.28 18.78 15.18
CA MET A 166 -33.10 17.80 16.26
C MET A 166 -33.69 18.28 17.60
N LEU A 167 -33.47 19.55 17.95
CA LEU A 167 -33.96 20.11 19.22
C LEU A 167 -35.47 20.35 19.21
N THR A 168 -36.10 20.47 18.05
CA THR A 168 -37.56 20.62 17.91
C THR A 168 -38.33 19.30 17.76
N ASP A 169 -37.63 18.17 17.73
CA ASP A 169 -38.24 16.84 17.62
C ASP A 169 -39.08 16.52 18.88
N PRO A 170 -40.36 16.11 18.74
CA PRO A 170 -41.23 15.73 19.86
C PRO A 170 -40.69 14.60 20.74
N GLU A 171 -39.85 13.72 20.22
CA GLU A 171 -39.22 12.63 21.00
C GLU A 171 -37.98 13.08 21.79
N GLY A 172 -37.45 14.26 21.44
CA GLY A 172 -36.30 14.88 22.07
C GLY A 172 -34.96 14.30 21.61
N THR A 173 -33.90 15.08 21.81
CA THR A 173 -32.56 14.74 21.32
C THR A 173 -31.64 14.29 22.45
N PRO A 174 -30.89 13.17 22.27
CA PRO A 174 -29.85 12.77 23.22
C PRO A 174 -28.71 13.81 23.21
N TYR A 175 -28.06 14.03 24.35
CA TYR A 175 -27.01 15.03 24.49
C TYR A 175 -25.81 14.51 25.26
N LYS A 176 -24.71 15.26 25.23
CA LYS A 176 -23.51 15.00 26.03
C LYS A 176 -23.23 16.16 26.97
N CYS A 177 -22.95 15.84 28.23
CA CYS A 177 -22.47 16.78 29.24
C CYS A 177 -20.95 16.87 29.17
N VAL A 178 -20.44 18.08 29.00
CA VAL A 178 -19.01 18.37 28.89
C VAL A 178 -18.63 19.32 30.04
N PRO A 179 -17.85 18.88 31.04
CA PRO A 179 -17.55 19.73 32.19
C PRO A 179 -16.66 20.92 31.82
N HIS A 180 -16.79 22.01 32.56
CA HIS A 180 -15.84 23.11 32.51
C HIS A 180 -14.46 22.64 32.96
N ILE A 181 -13.40 23.04 32.25
CA ILE A 181 -12.02 22.66 32.59
C ILE A 181 -11.22 23.91 32.87
N ASP A 182 -10.65 23.97 34.07
CA ASP A 182 -9.63 24.97 34.39
C ASP A 182 -8.32 24.64 33.67
N GLN A 183 -7.92 25.49 32.73
CA GLN A 183 -6.67 25.35 31.98
C GLN A 183 -5.50 26.11 32.62
N SER A 184 -5.72 26.80 33.75
CA SER A 184 -4.72 27.66 34.40
C SER A 184 -3.43 26.91 34.75
N GLN A 185 -3.55 25.65 35.19
CA GLN A 185 -2.39 24.82 35.52
C GLN A 185 -1.52 24.49 34.30
N VAL A 186 -2.15 24.24 33.14
CA VAL A 186 -1.43 23.97 31.88
C VAL A 186 -0.68 25.23 31.44
N TYR A 187 -1.35 26.38 31.47
CA TYR A 187 -0.73 27.66 31.12
C TYR A 187 0.43 28.00 32.05
N LYS A 188 0.28 27.82 33.37
CA LYS A 188 1.35 28.01 34.33
C LYS A 188 2.59 27.16 34.00
N THR A 189 2.38 25.86 33.74
CA THR A 189 3.47 24.94 33.37
C THR A 189 4.19 25.40 32.08
N VAL A 190 3.42 25.88 31.10
CA VAL A 190 3.99 26.43 29.85
C VAL A 190 4.79 27.70 30.11
N PHE A 191 4.27 28.62 30.92
CA PHE A 191 4.97 29.86 31.27
C PHE A 191 6.28 29.58 31.99
N ASP A 192 6.28 28.68 32.96
CA ASP A 192 7.49 28.27 33.69
C ASP A 192 8.53 27.63 32.74
N THR A 193 8.06 26.80 31.80
CA THR A 193 8.93 26.16 30.80
C THR A 193 9.56 27.18 29.85
N LEU A 194 8.78 28.16 29.38
CA LEU A 194 9.29 29.24 28.51
C LEU A 194 10.22 30.17 29.30
N LYS A 195 9.91 30.48 30.55
CA LYS A 195 10.79 31.27 31.44
C LYS A 195 12.16 30.63 31.62
N ALA A 196 12.23 29.30 31.69
CA ALA A 196 13.47 28.54 31.73
C ALA A 196 14.25 28.52 30.39
N GLY A 197 13.77 29.20 29.35
CA GLY A 197 14.40 29.25 28.03
C GLY A 197 14.22 27.95 27.21
N HIS A 198 13.32 27.07 27.62
CA HIS A 198 13.01 25.83 26.90
C HIS A 198 11.99 26.05 25.78
N CYS A 199 11.77 25.03 24.96
CA CYS A 199 10.88 25.11 23.80
C CYS A 199 9.59 24.32 24.01
N ILE A 200 8.49 24.84 23.49
CA ILE A 200 7.17 24.20 23.49
C ILE A 200 6.78 23.83 22.07
N GLY A 201 6.18 22.65 21.89
CA GLY A 201 5.62 22.20 20.62
C GLY A 201 4.09 22.09 20.71
N ILE A 202 3.39 22.67 19.73
CA ILE A 202 1.92 22.63 19.68
C ILE A 202 1.39 22.44 18.26
N PHE A 203 0.31 21.66 18.16
CA PHE A 203 -0.54 21.55 16.98
C PHE A 203 -1.85 22.31 17.27
N PRO A 204 -1.97 23.59 16.85
CA PRO A 204 -3.08 24.46 17.23
C PRO A 204 -4.46 24.01 16.71
N GLU A 205 -4.51 23.04 15.78
CA GLU A 205 -5.74 22.40 15.31
C GLU A 205 -6.43 21.57 16.42
N GLY A 206 -5.68 21.12 17.42
CA GLY A 206 -6.19 20.41 18.61
C GLY A 206 -6.53 18.93 18.42
N GLY A 207 -6.43 18.41 17.19
CA GLY A 207 -6.62 16.99 16.87
C GLY A 207 -6.03 16.64 15.49
N SER A 208 -5.73 15.36 15.30
CA SER A 208 -5.20 14.86 14.02
C SER A 208 -6.32 14.55 13.02
N HIS A 209 -6.08 14.80 11.74
CA HIS A 209 -7.05 14.62 10.66
C HIS A 209 -6.38 14.18 9.35
N ASP A 210 -7.18 13.75 8.38
CA ASP A 210 -6.73 13.28 7.06
C ASP A 210 -7.24 14.16 5.90
N ARG A 211 -7.58 15.42 6.19
CA ARG A 211 -8.01 16.44 5.21
C ARG A 211 -6.80 17.09 4.52
N THR A 212 -7.03 17.65 3.33
CA THR A 212 -6.02 18.36 2.52
C THR A 212 -5.76 19.80 2.99
N GLU A 213 -6.62 20.34 3.85
CA GLU A 213 -6.52 21.69 4.41
C GLU A 213 -6.23 21.65 5.91
N ILE A 214 -5.58 22.70 6.42
CA ILE A 214 -5.41 22.94 7.86
C ILE A 214 -6.77 23.28 8.48
N LEU A 215 -7.10 22.66 9.61
CA LEU A 215 -8.30 22.99 10.37
C LEU A 215 -8.20 24.38 11.05
N PRO A 216 -9.34 25.00 11.42
CA PRO A 216 -9.31 26.24 12.18
C PRO A 216 -8.45 26.14 13.44
N LEU A 217 -7.55 27.12 13.63
CA LEU A 217 -6.62 27.15 14.75
C LEU A 217 -7.31 27.55 16.05
N LYS A 218 -6.90 26.96 17.17
CA LYS A 218 -7.38 27.32 18.51
C LYS A 218 -6.50 28.40 19.14
N ALA A 219 -7.14 29.36 19.81
CA ALA A 219 -6.48 30.51 20.45
C ALA A 219 -5.52 30.16 21.61
N GLY A 220 -5.47 28.91 22.08
CA GLY A 220 -4.58 28.52 23.19
C GLY A 220 -3.12 28.86 22.94
N VAL A 221 -2.64 28.77 21.68
CA VAL A 221 -1.26 29.13 21.32
C VAL A 221 -0.94 30.61 21.56
N THR A 222 -1.88 31.51 21.28
CA THR A 222 -1.66 32.94 21.44
C THR A 222 -1.74 33.35 22.90
N ILE A 223 -2.63 32.71 23.68
CA ILE A 223 -2.69 32.86 25.14
C ILE A 223 -1.38 32.42 25.79
N MET A 224 -0.81 31.29 25.36
CA MET A 224 0.48 30.80 25.86
C MET A 224 1.62 31.80 25.57
N ALA A 225 1.66 32.33 24.35
CA ALA A 225 2.75 33.20 23.94
C ALA A 225 2.67 34.60 24.57
N LEU A 226 1.50 35.24 24.49
CA LEU A 226 1.26 36.57 25.08
C LEU A 226 1.30 36.53 26.61
N GLY A 227 0.72 35.49 27.22
CA GLY A 227 0.71 35.31 28.67
C GLY A 227 2.11 35.14 29.27
N ALA A 228 3.00 34.41 28.59
CA ALA A 228 4.38 34.21 29.04
C ALA A 228 5.16 35.54 29.13
N ILE A 229 5.01 36.40 28.10
CA ILE A 229 5.65 37.72 28.05
C ILE A 229 4.97 38.69 29.01
N ALA A 230 3.64 38.62 29.15
CA ALA A 230 2.90 39.47 30.08
C ALA A 230 3.33 39.24 31.54
N MET A 231 3.63 37.99 31.92
CA MET A 231 4.13 37.63 33.25
C MET A 231 5.63 37.90 33.45
N ASN A 232 6.43 37.86 32.39
CA ASN A 232 7.88 38.11 32.45
C ASN A 232 8.28 39.03 31.28
N PRO A 233 8.33 40.36 31.49
CA PRO A 233 8.59 41.34 30.43
C PRO A 233 9.93 41.16 29.70
N ASP A 234 10.95 40.62 30.37
CA ASP A 234 12.28 40.38 29.79
C ASP A 234 12.31 39.18 28.82
N LEU A 235 11.21 38.43 28.72
CA LEU A 235 11.14 37.20 27.94
C LEU A 235 10.88 37.49 26.45
N ASN A 236 11.84 37.13 25.59
CA ASN A 236 11.69 37.26 24.14
C ASN A 236 11.22 35.93 23.51
N VAL A 237 9.93 35.61 23.65
CA VAL A 237 9.35 34.40 23.04
C VAL A 237 9.23 34.56 21.53
N LYS A 238 9.83 33.62 20.79
CA LYS A 238 9.65 33.50 19.33
C LYS A 238 8.68 32.38 18.99
N ILE A 239 7.84 32.60 17.99
CA ILE A 239 6.95 31.56 17.45
C ILE A 239 7.52 31.10 16.10
N VAL A 240 7.81 29.81 15.96
CA VAL A 240 8.31 29.24 14.70
C VAL A 240 7.22 28.40 14.04
N PRO A 241 6.66 28.85 12.90
CA PRO A 241 5.71 28.06 12.13
C PRO A 241 6.42 26.87 11.48
N CYS A 242 5.84 25.69 11.60
CA CYS A 242 6.40 24.42 11.14
C CYS A 242 5.40 23.72 10.20
N GLY A 243 5.80 23.49 8.95
CA GLY A 243 5.01 22.80 7.96
C GLY A 243 5.40 21.33 7.84
N LEU A 244 4.47 20.41 8.07
CA LEU A 244 4.67 18.97 7.87
C LEU A 244 4.04 18.52 6.55
N ASN A 245 4.88 18.20 5.57
CA ASN A 245 4.46 17.80 4.23
C ASN A 245 4.79 16.32 4.01
N TYR A 246 3.76 15.47 4.00
CA TYR A 246 3.87 14.03 3.79
C TYR A 246 3.54 13.64 2.35
N PHE A 247 4.25 12.66 1.80
CA PHE A 247 3.80 11.97 0.57
C PHE A 247 2.67 11.00 0.89
N HIS A 248 2.96 10.05 1.76
CA HIS A 248 2.02 9.04 2.23
C HIS A 248 2.13 8.94 3.75
N ALA A 249 1.42 9.82 4.45
CA ALA A 249 1.44 9.90 5.91
C ALA A 249 1.23 8.55 6.60
N HIS A 250 0.51 7.62 5.97
CA HIS A 250 0.14 6.30 6.51
C HIS A 250 0.91 5.10 5.93
N HIS A 251 1.76 5.29 4.91
CA HIS A 251 2.50 4.17 4.28
C HIS A 251 3.86 3.96 4.95
N PHE A 252 4.23 2.68 5.06
CA PHE A 252 5.59 2.30 5.44
C PHE A 252 6.55 2.67 4.31
N ARG A 253 7.74 3.15 4.67
CA ARG A 253 8.77 3.68 3.76
C ARG A 253 8.31 4.87 2.91
N SER A 254 7.33 5.64 3.39
CA SER A 254 7.04 6.97 2.84
C SER A 254 8.21 7.92 3.07
N ARG A 255 8.17 9.10 2.45
CA ARG A 255 9.06 10.22 2.78
C ARG A 255 8.25 11.35 3.46
N ALA A 256 8.94 12.31 4.05
CA ALA A 256 8.34 13.51 4.62
C ALA A 256 9.28 14.71 4.50
N VAL A 257 8.73 15.92 4.47
CA VAL A 257 9.48 17.17 4.58
C VAL A 257 8.94 17.95 5.76
N ILE A 258 9.85 18.43 6.60
CA ILE A 258 9.54 19.41 7.62
C ILE A 258 10.14 20.76 7.22
N GLU A 259 9.31 21.79 7.14
CA GLU A 259 9.72 23.15 6.81
C GLU A 259 9.56 24.07 8.02
N PHE A 260 10.63 24.78 8.37
CA PHE A 260 10.62 25.81 9.42
C PHE A 260 10.54 27.19 8.75
N GLY A 261 9.48 27.92 9.04
CA GLY A 261 9.26 29.27 8.50
C GLY A 261 10.01 30.34 9.28
N THR A 262 9.78 31.60 8.91
CA THR A 262 10.41 32.74 9.57
C THR A 262 9.87 32.88 11.01
N PRO A 263 10.73 33.03 12.02
CA PRO A 263 10.29 33.23 13.40
C PRO A 263 9.48 34.51 13.55
N ILE A 264 8.31 34.40 14.14
CA ILE A 264 7.42 35.52 14.46
C ILE A 264 7.87 36.10 15.81
N SER A 265 8.12 37.41 15.82
CA SER A 265 8.38 38.17 17.04
C SER A 265 7.09 38.80 17.52
N ILE A 266 6.80 38.68 18.81
CA ILE A 266 5.59 39.26 19.40
C ILE A 266 5.85 40.74 19.67
N THR A 267 4.98 41.60 19.16
CA THR A 267 5.09 43.06 19.32
C THR A 267 4.62 43.50 20.71
N PRO A 268 5.26 44.50 21.34
CA PRO A 268 4.85 45.02 22.65
C PRO A 268 3.38 45.46 22.70
N ASP A 269 2.87 46.09 21.64
CA ASP A 269 1.45 46.49 21.49
C ASP A 269 0.47 45.34 21.74
N LEU A 270 0.75 44.14 21.21
CA LEU A 270 -0.11 42.97 21.42
C LEU A 270 -0.09 42.50 22.88
N VAL A 271 1.03 42.70 23.58
CA VAL A 271 1.19 42.33 24.99
C VAL A 271 0.45 43.31 25.88
N GLU A 272 0.50 44.61 25.59
CA GLU A 272 -0.24 45.65 26.30
C GLU A 272 -1.75 45.44 26.18
N LYS A 273 -2.26 45.28 24.94
CA LYS A 273 -3.66 44.91 24.69
C LYS A 273 -4.08 43.61 25.38
N PHE A 274 -3.16 42.66 25.54
CA PHE A 274 -3.43 41.42 26.27
C PHE A 274 -3.57 41.65 27.79
N LYS A 275 -2.78 42.57 28.37
CA LYS A 275 -2.81 42.95 29.79
C LYS A 275 -4.06 43.74 30.17
N GLU A 276 -4.57 44.58 29.29
CA GLU A 276 -5.83 45.34 29.49
C GLU A 276 -7.04 44.44 29.78
N GLY A 277 -7.01 43.18 29.33
CA GLY A 277 -8.07 42.22 29.57
C GLY A 277 -9.28 42.41 28.66
N GLY A 278 -10.42 41.80 29.02
CA GLY A 278 -11.70 41.99 28.33
C GLY A 278 -11.69 41.71 26.81
N SER A 279 -12.20 42.68 26.04
CA SER A 279 -12.23 42.66 24.58
C SER A 279 -10.85 42.83 23.94
N SER A 280 -10.01 43.74 24.46
CA SER A 280 -8.65 43.99 23.97
C SER A 280 -7.81 42.71 23.97
N LYS A 281 -7.93 41.89 25.02
CA LYS A 281 -7.27 40.58 25.10
C LYS A 281 -7.68 39.64 23.97
N ARG A 282 -8.97 39.60 23.64
CA ARG A 282 -9.49 38.74 22.55
C ARG A 282 -9.00 39.24 21.19
N GLU A 283 -8.99 40.56 20.98
CA GLU A 283 -8.46 41.16 19.75
C GLU A 283 -6.97 40.83 19.56
N ALA A 284 -6.15 41.01 20.59
CA ALA A 284 -4.73 40.66 20.55
C ALA A 284 -4.50 39.17 20.24
N CYS A 285 -5.28 38.29 20.87
CA CYS A 285 -5.22 36.85 20.60
C CYS A 285 -5.63 36.51 19.17
N SER A 286 -6.70 37.12 18.65
CA SER A 286 -7.18 36.90 17.28
C SER A 286 -6.18 37.38 16.24
N LYS A 287 -5.62 38.58 16.41
CA LYS A 287 -4.63 39.16 15.50
C LYS A 287 -3.35 38.32 15.45
N LEU A 288 -2.85 37.87 16.61
CA LEU A 288 -1.69 36.98 16.63
C LEU A 288 -2.00 35.61 16.01
N LEU A 289 -3.22 35.10 16.20
CA LEU A 289 -3.63 33.80 15.64
C LEU A 289 -3.71 33.86 14.11
N GLU A 290 -4.20 34.98 13.57
CA GLU A 290 -4.22 35.26 12.12
C GLU A 290 -2.81 35.33 11.54
N ILE A 291 -1.89 36.03 12.21
CA ILE A 291 -0.46 36.08 11.81
C ILE A 291 0.12 34.65 11.76
N ILE A 292 -0.10 33.85 12.82
CA ILE A 292 0.36 32.46 12.89
C ILE A 292 -0.24 31.62 11.74
N TYR A 293 -1.54 31.77 11.47
CA TYR A 293 -2.24 31.06 10.41
C TYR A 293 -1.65 31.38 9.03
N ASN A 294 -1.41 32.66 8.73
CA ASN A 294 -0.83 33.09 7.46
C ASN A 294 0.61 32.57 7.31
N CYS A 295 1.40 32.60 8.38
CA CYS A 295 2.74 32.02 8.37
C CYS A 295 2.74 30.49 8.24
N LEU A 296 1.76 29.79 8.81
CA LEU A 296 1.58 28.34 8.63
C LEU A 296 1.20 27.98 7.19
N LYS A 297 0.28 28.72 6.56
CA LYS A 297 -0.01 28.58 5.12
C LYS A 297 1.24 28.76 4.28
N ALA A 298 2.15 29.63 4.71
CA ALA A 298 3.45 29.85 4.07
C ALA A 298 4.52 28.78 4.41
N VAL A 299 4.16 27.64 5.00
CA VAL A 299 5.05 26.47 5.15
C VAL A 299 4.36 25.14 4.83
N THR A 300 3.06 25.15 4.55
CA THR A 300 2.27 23.95 4.19
C THR A 300 1.77 24.01 2.75
N VAL A 301 1.50 22.84 2.18
CA VAL A 301 0.75 22.73 0.91
C VAL A 301 -0.74 22.57 1.27
N ASN A 302 -1.52 23.62 1.08
CA ASN A 302 -2.96 23.59 1.27
C ASN A 302 -3.65 23.67 -0.10
N THR A 303 -4.63 22.82 -0.34
CA THR A 303 -5.44 22.87 -1.56
C THR A 303 -6.90 22.68 -1.21
N PRO A 304 -7.82 23.39 -1.89
CA PRO A 304 -9.26 23.36 -1.59
C PRO A 304 -9.85 21.95 -1.69
N ASP A 305 -9.36 21.18 -2.64
CA ASP A 305 -9.82 19.83 -2.92
C ASP A 305 -8.69 18.97 -3.49
N TYR A 306 -8.96 17.67 -3.54
CA TYR A 306 -8.01 16.65 -4.00
C TYR A 306 -7.69 16.74 -5.50
N GLU A 307 -8.65 17.11 -6.34
CA GLU A 307 -8.40 17.25 -7.78
C GLU A 307 -7.48 18.44 -8.05
N THR A 308 -7.68 19.54 -7.33
CA THR A 308 -6.78 20.69 -7.39
C THR A 308 -5.36 20.29 -6.99
N LEU A 309 -5.17 19.49 -5.92
CA LEU A 309 -3.86 18.94 -5.58
C LEU A 309 -3.25 18.12 -6.73
N MET A 310 -4.05 17.24 -7.37
CA MET A 310 -3.59 16.44 -8.50
C MET A 310 -3.18 17.29 -9.71
N PHE A 311 -3.96 18.34 -10.01
CA PHE A 311 -3.67 19.27 -11.08
C PHE A 311 -2.35 20.01 -10.83
N ILE A 312 -2.17 20.58 -9.63
CA ILE A 312 -0.95 21.28 -9.23
C ILE A 312 0.27 20.38 -9.36
N GLN A 313 0.19 19.17 -8.82
CA GLN A 313 1.27 18.19 -8.91
C GLN A 313 1.58 17.80 -10.36
N ALA A 314 0.56 17.62 -11.19
CA ALA A 314 0.73 17.28 -12.60
C ALA A 314 1.31 18.42 -13.44
N GLY A 315 0.83 19.64 -13.22
CA GLY A 315 1.39 20.83 -13.84
C GLY A 315 2.85 21.02 -13.49
N ARG A 316 3.22 20.86 -12.22
CA ARG A 316 4.62 20.91 -11.77
C ARG A 316 5.50 19.88 -12.50
N ARG A 317 5.00 18.65 -12.72
CA ARG A 317 5.75 17.61 -13.46
C ARG A 317 5.99 17.99 -14.92
N LEU A 318 5.00 18.63 -15.56
CA LEU A 318 5.05 19.04 -16.96
C LEU A 318 5.89 20.30 -17.20
N TYR A 319 5.90 21.24 -16.25
CA TYR A 319 6.71 22.48 -16.33
C TYR A 319 8.22 22.23 -16.38
N LYS A 320 8.68 21.04 -15.97
CA LYS A 320 10.10 20.73 -15.81
C LYS A 320 10.59 19.73 -16.88
N PRO A 321 11.76 19.95 -17.49
CA PRO A 321 12.39 18.91 -18.28
C PRO A 321 12.89 17.76 -17.38
N ALA A 322 12.62 16.52 -17.79
CA ALA A 322 12.77 15.29 -16.98
C ALA A 322 14.20 14.98 -16.49
N HIS A 323 15.22 15.68 -16.99
CA HIS A 323 16.64 15.38 -16.76
C HIS A 323 17.26 16.09 -15.53
N ARG A 324 16.59 17.06 -14.89
CA ARG A 324 17.14 17.72 -13.68
C ARG A 324 16.58 17.11 -12.40
N ARG A 325 17.39 16.94 -11.35
CA ARG A 325 16.93 16.58 -9.99
C ARG A 325 16.73 17.80 -9.12
N PHE A 326 15.70 17.78 -8.27
CA PHE A 326 15.53 18.76 -7.21
C PHE A 326 15.50 18.05 -5.85
N PRO A 327 16.12 18.61 -4.81
CA PRO A 327 15.87 18.19 -3.44
C PRO A 327 14.37 18.20 -3.14
N ILE A 328 13.89 17.25 -2.33
CA ILE A 328 12.47 17.12 -1.96
C ILE A 328 11.90 18.44 -1.40
N SER A 329 12.71 19.17 -0.67
CA SER A 329 12.39 20.48 -0.10
C SER A 329 12.09 21.56 -1.14
N GLN A 330 12.71 21.53 -2.33
CA GLN A 330 12.41 22.46 -3.43
C GLN A 330 11.12 22.07 -4.17
N ILE A 331 10.78 20.78 -4.20
CA ILE A 331 9.53 20.31 -4.81
C ILE A 331 8.32 20.84 -4.03
N VAL A 332 8.38 20.79 -2.70
CA VAL A 332 7.34 21.33 -1.82
C VAL A 332 7.15 22.84 -2.06
N GLU A 333 8.24 23.59 -2.14
CA GLU A 333 8.21 25.03 -2.46
C GLU A 333 7.56 25.30 -3.83
N LEU A 334 7.95 24.54 -4.85
CA LEU A 334 7.39 24.72 -6.18
C LEU A 334 5.89 24.40 -6.20
N ASN A 335 5.45 23.33 -5.52
CA ASN A 335 4.02 23.05 -5.35
C ASN A 335 3.29 24.24 -4.70
N ARG A 336 3.86 24.85 -3.66
CA ARG A 336 3.27 26.01 -3.00
C ARG A 336 3.16 27.23 -3.92
N ARG A 337 4.19 27.50 -4.73
CA ARG A 337 4.13 28.57 -5.74
C ARG A 337 3.07 28.29 -6.81
N PHE A 338 2.94 27.04 -7.25
CA PHE A 338 1.87 26.64 -8.16
C PHE A 338 0.48 26.81 -7.53
N VAL A 339 0.28 26.44 -6.26
CA VAL A 339 -1.00 26.64 -5.56
C VAL A 339 -1.35 28.12 -5.52
N ALA A 340 -0.42 28.97 -5.06
CA ALA A 340 -0.65 30.41 -4.96
C ALA A 340 -0.94 31.05 -6.33
N GLY A 341 -0.20 30.64 -7.37
CA GLY A 341 -0.47 31.07 -8.74
C GLY A 341 -1.84 30.63 -9.24
N TYR A 342 -2.22 29.38 -8.98
CA TYR A 342 -3.54 28.86 -9.35
C TYR A 342 -4.67 29.59 -8.62
N GLU A 343 -4.55 29.85 -7.32
CA GLU A 343 -5.59 30.58 -6.56
C GLU A 343 -5.83 31.98 -7.12
N HIS A 344 -4.77 32.65 -7.58
CA HIS A 344 -4.86 33.98 -8.19
C HIS A 344 -5.48 33.94 -9.60
N PHE A 345 -5.08 32.98 -10.44
CA PHE A 345 -5.50 32.89 -11.85
C PHE A 345 -6.57 31.82 -12.13
N LYS A 346 -7.26 31.28 -11.12
CA LYS A 346 -8.25 30.18 -11.27
C LYS A 346 -9.40 30.49 -12.24
N ASN A 347 -9.70 31.77 -12.42
CA ASN A 347 -10.78 32.25 -13.29
C ASN A 347 -10.30 32.59 -14.71
N ASP A 348 -8.99 32.54 -14.99
CA ASP A 348 -8.46 32.76 -16.35
C ASP A 348 -8.86 31.56 -17.24
N PRO A 349 -9.53 31.78 -18.39
CA PRO A 349 -9.93 30.71 -19.31
C PRO A 349 -8.76 29.82 -19.76
N ARG A 350 -7.55 30.37 -19.92
CA ARG A 350 -6.35 29.63 -20.32
C ARG A 350 -5.91 28.66 -19.23
N VAL A 351 -6.02 29.05 -17.97
CA VAL A 351 -5.70 28.20 -16.81
C VAL A 351 -6.74 27.08 -16.65
N GLN A 352 -8.01 27.37 -16.88
CA GLN A 352 -9.08 26.36 -16.86
C GLN A 352 -8.91 25.32 -17.97
N GLU A 353 -8.58 25.76 -19.18
CA GLU A 353 -8.30 24.85 -20.30
C GLU A 353 -7.05 24.01 -20.05
N MET A 354 -5.99 24.61 -19.50
CA MET A 354 -4.79 23.87 -19.06
C MET A 354 -5.14 22.80 -18.02
N ARG A 355 -5.98 23.13 -17.02
CA ARG A 355 -6.48 22.17 -16.03
C ARG A 355 -7.19 21.00 -16.70
N ARG A 356 -8.10 21.25 -17.63
CA ARG A 356 -8.81 20.21 -18.37
C ARG A 356 -7.84 19.28 -19.11
N ARG A 357 -6.94 19.83 -19.92
CA ARG A 357 -5.99 19.05 -20.73
C ARG A 357 -5.00 18.25 -19.89
N ILE A 358 -4.51 18.82 -18.79
CA ILE A 358 -3.62 18.10 -17.85
C ILE A 358 -4.36 16.95 -17.16
N MET A 359 -5.62 17.15 -16.79
CA MET A 359 -6.44 16.09 -16.18
C MET A 359 -6.76 14.97 -17.18
N GLU A 360 -6.98 15.29 -18.47
CA GLU A 360 -7.13 14.30 -19.53
C GLU A 360 -5.84 13.51 -19.79
N TYR A 361 -4.69 14.19 -19.84
CA TYR A 361 -3.39 13.52 -19.93
C TYR A 361 -3.15 12.59 -18.73
N ASN A 362 -3.49 13.04 -17.53
CA ASN A 362 -3.52 12.19 -16.36
C ASN A 362 -4.49 11.01 -16.56
N ARG A 363 -5.69 11.13 -17.13
CA ARG A 363 -6.52 9.93 -17.41
C ARG A 363 -5.87 8.96 -18.39
N LEU A 364 -5.19 9.46 -19.43
CA LEU A 364 -4.49 8.65 -20.44
C LEU A 364 -3.33 7.86 -19.84
N LEU A 365 -2.48 8.50 -19.03
CA LEU A 365 -1.42 7.83 -18.29
C LEU A 365 -1.97 6.63 -17.47
N LYS A 366 -3.20 6.74 -16.96
CA LYS A 366 -3.79 5.79 -16.00
C LYS A 366 -4.31 4.59 -16.73
N TYR A 367 -4.96 4.85 -17.86
CA TYR A 367 -5.39 3.85 -18.82
C TYR A 367 -4.20 2.96 -19.24
N HIS A 368 -3.05 3.56 -19.54
CA HIS A 368 -1.84 2.79 -19.86
C HIS A 368 -1.13 2.19 -18.64
N GLY A 369 -1.47 2.63 -17.43
CA GLY A 369 -0.77 2.28 -16.18
C GLY A 369 0.68 2.75 -16.20
N LEU A 370 0.92 3.91 -16.80
CA LEU A 370 2.20 4.58 -16.91
C LEU A 370 2.25 5.79 -15.98
N LYS A 371 3.46 6.16 -15.58
CA LYS A 371 3.74 7.41 -14.87
C LYS A 371 4.34 8.43 -15.83
N ASP A 372 4.17 9.72 -15.54
CA ASP A 372 4.68 10.80 -16.42
C ASP A 372 6.16 10.63 -16.77
N HIS A 373 6.99 10.36 -15.76
CA HIS A 373 8.43 10.18 -15.92
C HIS A 373 8.82 8.95 -16.76
N GLN A 374 7.90 8.00 -16.96
CA GLN A 374 8.12 6.79 -17.75
C GLN A 374 7.86 7.05 -19.23
N VAL A 375 7.08 8.08 -19.59
CA VAL A 375 6.65 8.37 -20.97
C VAL A 375 7.82 8.60 -21.90
N ASN A 376 8.82 9.38 -21.47
CA ASN A 376 10.02 9.66 -22.27
C ASN A 376 10.93 8.43 -22.43
N LYS A 377 10.88 7.50 -21.46
CA LYS A 377 11.68 6.27 -21.44
C LYS A 377 11.15 5.18 -22.38
N LEU A 378 9.95 5.34 -22.91
CA LEU A 378 9.33 4.40 -23.86
C LEU A 378 9.89 4.50 -25.29
N SER A 379 10.82 5.44 -25.53
CA SER A 379 11.47 5.66 -26.82
C SER A 379 12.53 4.63 -27.22
N MET A 380 12.92 3.75 -26.29
CA MET A 380 13.99 2.79 -26.51
C MET A 380 13.63 1.74 -27.58
N GLY A 381 14.59 1.44 -28.46
CA GLY A 381 14.44 0.40 -29.48
C GLY A 381 14.15 -0.97 -28.88
N GLY A 382 13.37 -1.79 -29.58
CA GLY A 382 12.82 -3.05 -29.07
C GLY A 382 13.88 -4.04 -28.54
N THR A 383 15.05 -4.11 -29.17
CA THR A 383 16.15 -5.01 -28.73
C THR A 383 16.77 -4.58 -27.40
N ARG A 384 17.02 -3.27 -27.22
CA ARG A 384 17.52 -2.70 -25.96
C ARG A 384 16.48 -2.82 -24.84
N ALA A 385 15.21 -2.53 -25.16
CA ALA A 385 14.10 -2.69 -24.22
C ALA A 385 13.95 -4.15 -23.76
N ALA A 386 14.10 -5.12 -24.66
CA ALA A 386 14.04 -6.54 -24.34
C ALA A 386 15.20 -6.98 -23.43
N GLY A 387 16.43 -6.56 -23.75
CA GLY A 387 17.61 -6.84 -22.92
C GLY A 387 17.49 -6.25 -21.51
N LEU A 388 17.02 -5.01 -21.40
CA LEU A 388 16.81 -4.36 -20.11
C LEU A 388 15.66 -5.00 -19.32
N LEU A 389 14.56 -5.37 -19.98
CA LEU A 389 13.46 -6.10 -19.36
C LEU A 389 13.97 -7.42 -18.76
N PHE A 390 14.73 -8.19 -19.54
CA PHE A 390 15.31 -9.45 -19.09
C PHE A 390 16.23 -9.26 -17.87
N TYR A 391 17.14 -8.28 -17.92
CA TYR A 391 18.00 -7.92 -16.79
C TYR A 391 17.20 -7.55 -15.53
N ARG A 392 16.16 -6.72 -15.68
CA ARG A 392 15.29 -6.28 -14.56
C ARG A 392 14.51 -7.44 -13.96
N VAL A 393 14.03 -8.38 -14.77
CA VAL A 393 13.34 -9.59 -14.30
C VAL A 393 14.30 -10.50 -13.54
N ILE A 394 15.52 -10.71 -14.02
CA ILE A 394 16.56 -11.45 -13.29
C ILE A 394 16.82 -10.77 -11.94
N LEU A 395 17.09 -9.47 -11.94
CA LEU A 395 17.42 -8.72 -10.73
C LEU A 395 16.28 -8.77 -9.70
N LEU A 396 15.03 -8.58 -10.15
CA LEU A 396 13.85 -8.71 -9.29
C LEU A 396 13.71 -10.12 -8.71
N THR A 397 13.99 -11.14 -9.51
CA THR A 397 13.94 -12.55 -9.07
C THR A 397 15.02 -12.83 -8.04
N THR A 398 16.26 -12.39 -8.27
CA THR A 398 17.38 -12.53 -7.32
C THR A 398 17.07 -11.82 -6.00
N TRP A 399 16.59 -10.57 -6.05
CA TRP A 399 16.24 -9.82 -4.83
C TRP A 399 15.02 -10.41 -4.11
N GLY A 400 14.06 -10.95 -4.85
CA GLY A 400 12.95 -11.71 -4.31
C GLY A 400 13.44 -12.92 -3.52
N ILE A 401 14.34 -13.74 -4.09
CA ILE A 401 14.90 -14.93 -3.43
C ILE A 401 15.69 -14.54 -2.17
N LEU A 402 16.52 -13.50 -2.24
CA LEU A 402 17.34 -13.06 -1.10
C LEU A 402 16.48 -12.42 0.02
N GLY A 403 15.42 -11.71 -0.32
CA GLY A 403 14.52 -11.07 0.65
C GLY A 403 13.45 -12.01 1.21
N LEU A 404 13.15 -13.12 0.53
CA LEU A 404 12.06 -14.02 0.91
C LEU A 404 12.18 -14.59 2.33
N PRO A 405 13.34 -15.08 2.80
CA PRO A 405 13.46 -15.62 4.16
C PRO A 405 13.12 -14.57 5.23
N GLY A 406 13.67 -13.36 5.10
CA GLY A 406 13.37 -12.28 6.03
C GLY A 406 11.91 -11.81 5.93
N PHE A 407 11.31 -11.82 4.74
CA PHE A 407 9.90 -11.49 4.57
C PHE A 407 9.00 -12.51 5.27
N ILE A 408 9.27 -13.80 5.11
CA ILE A 408 8.52 -14.89 5.78
C ILE A 408 8.63 -14.75 7.30
N LEU A 409 9.82 -14.52 7.82
CA LEU A 409 10.05 -14.34 9.26
C LEU A 409 9.32 -13.11 9.83
N ASN A 410 9.13 -12.06 9.03
CA ASN A 410 8.41 -10.84 9.45
C ASN A 410 6.93 -10.82 9.02
N LEU A 411 6.45 -11.86 8.33
CA LEU A 411 5.07 -11.92 7.86
C LEU A 411 4.04 -11.78 9.00
N PRO A 412 4.20 -12.40 10.18
CA PRO A 412 3.29 -12.19 11.31
C PRO A 412 3.20 -10.72 11.73
N LEU A 413 4.34 -10.01 11.77
CA LEU A 413 4.39 -8.58 12.07
C LEU A 413 3.57 -7.78 11.04
N VAL A 414 3.75 -8.03 9.75
CA VAL A 414 3.04 -7.32 8.67
C VAL A 414 1.52 -7.54 8.78
N ILE A 415 1.08 -8.78 9.00
CA ILE A 415 -0.34 -9.13 9.12
C ILE A 415 -0.96 -8.47 10.36
N ILE A 416 -0.31 -8.59 11.52
CA ILE A 416 -0.80 -8.04 12.79
C ILE A 416 -0.86 -6.51 12.71
N ALA A 417 0.18 -5.87 12.20
CA ALA A 417 0.21 -4.41 12.01
C ALA A 417 -0.91 -3.94 11.09
N ARG A 418 -1.16 -4.63 9.97
CA ARG A 418 -2.27 -4.31 9.05
C ARG A 418 -3.64 -4.49 9.69
N LYS A 419 -3.87 -5.59 10.41
CA LYS A 419 -5.17 -5.89 11.05
C LYS A 419 -5.48 -4.92 12.20
N ILE A 420 -4.51 -4.66 13.08
CA ILE A 420 -4.70 -3.75 14.22
C ILE A 420 -4.86 -2.30 13.74
N SER A 421 -3.99 -1.83 12.83
CA SER A 421 -4.09 -0.45 12.32
C SER A 421 -5.42 -0.21 11.59
N ALA A 422 -5.88 -1.15 10.76
CA ALA A 422 -7.19 -1.04 10.10
C ALA A 422 -8.36 -1.04 11.09
N ARG A 423 -8.32 -1.87 12.14
CA ARG A 423 -9.34 -1.86 13.21
C ARG A 423 -9.36 -0.50 13.92
N LYS A 424 -8.18 0.03 14.27
CA LYS A 424 -8.05 1.32 14.95
C LYS A 424 -8.45 2.52 14.09
N ALA A 425 -8.23 2.46 12.77
CA ALA A 425 -8.75 3.46 11.85
C ALA A 425 -10.28 3.48 11.84
N LYS A 426 -10.94 2.31 11.78
CA LYS A 426 -12.41 2.21 11.86
C LYS A 426 -12.97 2.73 13.18
N GLU A 427 -12.31 2.42 14.30
CA GLU A 427 -12.67 2.97 15.63
C GLU A 427 -12.51 4.51 15.66
N ALA A 428 -11.46 5.05 15.05
CA ALA A 428 -11.21 6.48 15.02
C ALA A 428 -12.26 7.25 14.21
N VAL A 429 -12.68 6.73 13.06
CA VAL A 429 -13.74 7.33 12.23
C VAL A 429 -15.08 7.31 12.97
N ARG A 430 -15.43 6.21 13.65
CA ARG A 430 -16.67 6.14 14.45
C ARG A 430 -16.70 7.13 15.62
N GLY A 431 -15.53 7.51 16.14
CA GLY A 431 -15.40 8.39 17.29
C GLY A 431 -15.26 9.88 16.95
N SER A 432 -15.26 10.29 15.68
CA SER A 432 -15.00 11.68 15.29
C SER A 432 -15.66 12.04 13.95
N SER A 433 -16.36 13.17 13.90
CA SER A 433 -16.94 13.73 12.67
C SER A 433 -15.88 14.31 11.70
N VAL A 434 -14.71 14.67 12.21
CA VAL A 434 -13.68 15.40 11.45
C VAL A 434 -12.89 14.46 10.54
N LYS A 435 -12.84 13.17 10.87
CA LYS A 435 -12.01 12.15 10.20
C LYS A 435 -12.76 11.50 9.06
N VAL A 436 -12.16 11.48 7.87
CA VAL A 436 -12.80 10.95 6.65
C VAL A 436 -12.55 9.45 6.53
N ALA A 437 -11.29 9.02 6.56
CA ALA A 437 -10.86 7.63 6.39
C ALA A 437 -10.03 7.10 7.58
N GLY A 438 -9.77 7.91 8.60
CA GLY A 438 -8.99 7.53 9.78
C GLY A 438 -7.54 7.20 9.45
N ARG A 439 -7.00 7.80 8.37
CA ARG A 439 -5.61 7.55 7.92
C ARG A 439 -4.59 8.11 8.91
N ASP A 440 -4.99 9.09 9.71
CA ASP A 440 -4.18 9.80 10.69
C ASP A 440 -3.66 8.93 11.85
N VAL A 441 -4.28 7.79 12.09
CA VAL A 441 -3.87 6.85 13.14
C VAL A 441 -3.05 5.67 12.60
N LEU A 442 -3.01 5.46 11.28
CA LEU A 442 -2.44 4.25 10.69
C LEU A 442 -0.93 4.13 10.92
N ALA A 443 -0.14 5.17 10.64
CA ALA A 443 1.31 5.13 10.85
C ALA A 443 1.67 4.95 12.33
N THR A 444 0.99 5.71 13.18
CA THR A 444 1.07 5.59 14.65
C THR A 444 0.90 4.13 15.09
N TRP A 445 -0.20 3.48 14.69
CA TRP A 445 -0.46 2.11 15.15
C TRP A 445 0.47 1.09 14.50
N LYS A 446 0.91 1.30 13.26
CA LYS A 446 1.93 0.45 12.64
C LYS A 446 3.24 0.49 13.44
N LEU A 447 3.70 1.68 13.84
CA LEU A 447 4.88 1.87 14.68
C LEU A 447 4.72 1.23 16.07
N LEU A 448 3.60 1.48 16.75
CA LEU A 448 3.35 0.91 18.08
C LEU A 448 3.24 -0.61 18.05
N VAL A 449 2.61 -1.18 17.03
CA VAL A 449 2.54 -2.64 16.84
C VAL A 449 3.92 -3.20 16.55
N ALA A 450 4.69 -2.57 15.65
CA ALA A 450 6.05 -3.01 15.35
C ALA A 450 6.94 -2.99 16.59
N LEU A 451 6.77 -2.01 17.46
CA LEU A 451 7.58 -1.88 18.67
C LEU A 451 7.35 -3.01 19.68
N VAL A 452 6.14 -3.56 19.74
CA VAL A 452 5.83 -4.69 20.62
C VAL A 452 6.09 -6.02 19.93
N VAL A 453 5.59 -6.18 18.70
CA VAL A 453 5.61 -7.47 18.00
C VAL A 453 7.02 -7.84 17.55
N THR A 454 7.85 -6.89 17.11
CA THR A 454 9.20 -7.21 16.61
C THR A 454 10.08 -7.82 17.69
N PRO A 455 10.24 -7.22 18.89
CA PRO A 455 11.04 -7.82 19.96
C PRO A 455 10.45 -9.14 20.45
N THR A 456 9.12 -9.25 20.56
CA THR A 456 8.46 -10.50 20.96
C THR A 456 8.71 -11.61 19.96
N LEU A 457 8.60 -11.32 18.66
CA LEU A 457 8.78 -12.30 17.59
C LEU A 457 10.25 -12.76 17.50
N TYR A 458 11.20 -11.84 17.56
CA TYR A 458 12.62 -12.18 17.51
C TYR A 458 13.07 -12.89 18.79
N GLY A 459 12.53 -12.50 19.93
CA GLY A 459 12.72 -13.21 21.20
C GLY A 459 12.20 -14.64 21.13
N PHE A 460 11.01 -14.85 20.56
CA PHE A 460 10.43 -16.17 20.33
C PHE A 460 11.30 -17.05 19.42
N TYR A 461 11.78 -16.52 18.28
CA TYR A 461 12.69 -17.25 17.39
C TYR A 461 14.02 -17.59 18.07
N THR A 462 14.58 -16.65 18.82
CA THR A 462 15.81 -16.86 19.58
C THR A 462 15.62 -17.91 20.68
N PHE A 463 14.45 -17.90 21.35
CA PHE A 463 14.09 -18.88 22.37
C PHE A 463 13.97 -20.30 21.80
N ILE A 464 13.42 -20.46 20.58
CA ILE A 464 13.42 -21.75 19.89
C ILE A 464 14.84 -22.26 19.68
N VAL A 465 15.79 -21.41 19.27
CA VAL A 465 17.20 -21.79 19.12
C VAL A 465 17.81 -22.23 20.45
N VAL A 466 17.48 -21.54 21.54
CA VAL A 466 17.88 -21.95 22.89
C VAL A 466 17.37 -23.37 23.18
N LEU A 467 16.07 -23.64 23.01
CA LEU A 467 15.49 -24.97 23.25
C LEU A 467 16.14 -26.06 22.41
N ILE A 468 16.40 -25.79 21.12
CA ILE A 468 17.10 -26.72 20.22
C ILE A 468 18.51 -26.99 20.74
N SER A 469 19.25 -25.97 21.16
CA SER A 469 20.62 -26.12 21.68
C SER A 469 20.69 -27.01 22.93
N PHE A 470 19.67 -26.97 23.78
CA PHE A 470 19.55 -27.86 24.94
C PHE A 470 19.15 -29.28 24.54
N LYS A 471 18.16 -29.43 23.64
CA LYS A 471 17.69 -30.74 23.16
C LYS A 471 18.81 -31.56 22.50
N TYR A 472 19.64 -30.92 21.67
CA TYR A 472 20.75 -31.56 20.97
C TYR A 472 22.08 -31.49 21.71
N LYS A 473 22.08 -31.10 23.00
CA LYS A 473 23.26 -31.07 23.88
C LYS A 473 24.48 -30.37 23.27
N TRP A 474 24.29 -29.18 22.69
CA TRP A 474 25.39 -28.41 22.10
C TRP A 474 26.47 -28.04 23.15
N ILE A 475 27.70 -27.83 22.70
CA ILE A 475 28.79 -27.34 23.56
C ILE A 475 28.41 -25.96 24.12
N LEU A 476 28.79 -25.66 25.37
CA LEU A 476 28.40 -24.44 26.08
C LEU A 476 28.66 -23.14 25.30
N LYS A 477 29.79 -23.07 24.56
CA LYS A 477 30.10 -21.94 23.68
C LYS A 477 28.99 -21.68 22.64
N TRP A 478 28.49 -22.75 22.00
CA TRP A 478 27.41 -22.65 20.99
C TRP A 478 26.03 -22.40 21.61
N LYS A 479 25.79 -22.86 22.84
CA LYS A 479 24.54 -22.55 23.58
C LYS A 479 24.37 -21.06 23.85
N VAL A 480 25.48 -20.33 24.04
CA VAL A 480 25.45 -18.87 24.27
C VAL A 480 25.57 -18.11 22.96
N PHE A 481 26.50 -18.50 22.09
CA PHE A 481 26.78 -17.78 20.85
C PHE A 481 25.63 -17.87 19.84
N ALA A 482 25.02 -19.03 19.64
CA ALA A 482 24.01 -19.21 18.60
C ALA A 482 22.74 -18.37 18.83
N PRO A 483 22.18 -18.25 20.05
CA PRO A 483 21.06 -17.35 20.31
C PRO A 483 21.40 -15.87 20.05
N ILE A 484 22.57 -15.40 20.50
CA ILE A 484 23.02 -14.02 20.28
C ILE A 484 23.18 -13.75 18.78
N SER A 485 23.88 -14.66 18.09
CA SER A 485 24.07 -14.59 16.64
C SER A 485 22.73 -14.62 15.90
N THR A 486 21.76 -15.42 16.35
CA THR A 486 20.43 -15.50 15.75
C THR A 486 19.70 -14.17 15.90
N PHE A 487 19.67 -13.59 17.09
CA PHE A 487 19.03 -12.29 17.32
C PHE A 487 19.65 -11.19 16.45
N CYS A 488 20.99 -11.11 16.41
CA CYS A 488 21.70 -10.15 15.55
C CYS A 488 21.40 -10.38 14.06
N THR A 489 21.32 -11.63 13.62
CA THR A 489 20.99 -12.00 12.22
C THR A 489 19.54 -11.65 11.89
N LEU A 490 18.61 -11.82 12.82
CA LEU A 490 17.20 -11.42 12.62
C LEU A 490 17.08 -9.91 12.47
N VAL A 491 17.74 -9.13 13.33
CA VAL A 491 17.71 -7.66 13.25
C VAL A 491 18.32 -7.17 11.92
N THR A 492 19.52 -7.64 11.58
CA THR A 492 20.22 -7.23 10.36
C THR A 492 19.55 -7.77 9.09
N GLY A 493 19.10 -9.02 9.09
CA GLY A 493 18.40 -9.66 7.98
C GLY A 493 17.06 -9.00 7.66
N SER A 494 16.30 -8.57 8.67
CA SER A 494 15.08 -7.79 8.47
C SER A 494 15.37 -6.42 7.86
N TYR A 495 16.45 -5.76 8.29
CA TYR A 495 16.88 -4.50 7.67
C TYR A 495 17.26 -4.69 6.19
N VAL A 496 18.06 -5.72 5.87
CA VAL A 496 18.42 -6.07 4.48
C VAL A 496 17.18 -6.37 3.65
N THR A 497 16.21 -7.10 4.22
CA THR A 497 14.93 -7.40 3.56
C THR A 497 14.15 -6.14 3.23
N ILE A 498 14.07 -5.18 4.15
CA ILE A 498 13.42 -3.88 3.91
C ILE A 498 14.10 -3.14 2.75
N ARG A 499 15.44 -3.17 2.67
CA ARG A 499 16.21 -2.55 1.58
C ARG A 499 15.99 -3.24 0.24
N LEU A 500 16.06 -4.57 0.20
CA LEU A 500 15.79 -5.35 -1.01
C LEU A 500 14.35 -5.12 -1.50
N TYR A 501 13.39 -5.00 -0.59
CA TYR A 501 12.01 -4.67 -0.90
C TYR A 501 11.86 -3.27 -1.49
N GLU A 502 12.48 -2.25 -0.87
CA GLU A 502 12.48 -0.87 -1.40
C GLU A 502 12.99 -0.82 -2.83
N SER A 503 14.20 -1.35 -3.06
CA SER A 503 14.81 -1.32 -4.37
C SER A 503 14.04 -2.22 -5.36
N GLY A 504 13.50 -3.35 -4.89
CA GLY A 504 12.71 -4.28 -5.72
C GLY A 504 11.41 -3.68 -6.23
N ILE A 505 10.75 -2.81 -5.44
CA ILE A 505 9.58 -2.05 -5.89
C ILE A 505 9.93 -1.14 -7.06
N ASP A 506 11.07 -0.46 -6.99
CA ASP A 506 11.49 0.51 -8.01
C ASP A 506 11.78 -0.22 -9.34
N ILE A 507 12.38 -1.41 -9.26
CA ILE A 507 12.54 -2.33 -10.41
C ILE A 507 11.19 -2.79 -10.93
N TYR A 508 10.30 -3.28 -10.06
CA TYR A 508 8.98 -3.78 -10.44
C TYR A 508 8.17 -2.73 -11.21
N LYS A 509 8.18 -1.47 -10.75
CA LYS A 509 7.53 -0.34 -11.44
C LYS A 509 8.07 -0.09 -12.84
N SER A 510 9.32 -0.47 -13.14
CA SER A 510 9.95 -0.30 -14.45
C SER A 510 9.54 -1.37 -15.48
N ILE A 511 9.06 -2.54 -15.03
CA ILE A 511 8.75 -3.69 -15.90
C ILE A 511 7.63 -3.35 -16.89
N ARG A 512 6.54 -2.74 -16.42
CA ARG A 512 5.36 -2.46 -17.25
C ARG A 512 5.67 -1.51 -18.43
N PRO A 513 6.35 -0.37 -18.25
CA PRO A 513 6.79 0.46 -19.38
C PRO A 513 7.66 -0.28 -20.38
N LEU A 514 8.63 -1.08 -19.90
CA LEU A 514 9.51 -1.87 -20.77
C LEU A 514 8.76 -2.93 -21.55
N PHE A 515 7.75 -3.55 -20.93
CA PHE A 515 6.88 -4.48 -21.62
C PHE A 515 6.04 -3.79 -22.70
N LEU A 516 5.46 -2.63 -22.38
CA LEU A 516 4.65 -1.86 -23.33
C LEU A 516 5.47 -1.36 -24.53
N SER A 517 6.75 -1.01 -24.37
CA SER A 517 7.60 -0.60 -25.49
C SER A 517 7.93 -1.74 -26.47
N LEU A 518 7.79 -3.00 -26.04
CA LEU A 518 7.97 -4.17 -26.90
C LEU A 518 6.73 -4.48 -27.76
N LEU A 519 5.53 -4.08 -27.31
CA LEU A 519 4.28 -4.42 -27.99
C LEU A 519 4.09 -3.56 -29.26
N PRO A 520 3.97 -4.17 -30.46
CA PRO A 520 3.83 -3.42 -31.71
C PRO A 520 2.61 -2.49 -31.76
N TRP A 521 1.47 -2.95 -31.24
CA TRP A 521 0.21 -2.18 -31.22
C TRP A 521 0.23 -1.02 -30.22
N ALA A 522 1.05 -1.09 -29.17
CA ALA A 522 1.17 -0.01 -28.19
C ALA A 522 1.95 1.19 -28.72
N ARG A 523 2.75 1.02 -29.80
CA ARG A 523 3.65 2.07 -30.32
C ARG A 523 2.91 3.34 -30.75
N SER A 524 1.76 3.21 -31.42
CA SER A 524 0.97 4.37 -31.87
C SER A 524 0.44 5.18 -30.68
N SER A 525 -0.11 4.48 -29.70
CA SER A 525 -0.66 5.08 -28.48
C SER A 525 0.44 5.72 -27.60
N ILE A 526 1.60 5.08 -27.48
CA ILE A 526 2.77 5.64 -26.78
C ILE A 526 3.29 6.89 -27.51
N LYS A 527 3.33 6.88 -28.85
CA LYS A 527 3.74 8.05 -29.64
C LYS A 527 2.79 9.22 -29.36
N ASN A 528 1.47 8.98 -29.39
CA ASN A 528 0.48 10.00 -29.04
C ASN A 528 0.68 10.55 -27.62
N LEU A 529 0.87 9.67 -26.63
CA LEU A 529 1.10 10.06 -25.24
C LEU A 529 2.34 10.98 -25.08
N ARG A 530 3.40 10.70 -25.84
CA ARG A 530 4.62 11.54 -25.87
C ARG A 530 4.35 12.90 -26.51
N THR A 531 3.67 12.92 -27.65
CA THR A 531 3.29 14.17 -28.33
C THR A 531 2.43 15.05 -27.42
N VAL A 532 1.40 14.49 -26.78
CA VAL A 532 0.55 15.21 -25.83
C VAL A 532 1.36 15.76 -24.65
N ARG A 533 2.28 14.95 -24.10
CA ARG A 533 3.16 15.39 -23.00
C ARG A 533 4.07 16.56 -23.43
N GLU A 534 4.70 16.47 -24.59
CA GLU A 534 5.60 17.51 -25.11
C GLU A 534 4.85 18.82 -25.38
N GLN A 535 3.66 18.74 -25.97
CA GLN A 535 2.77 19.90 -26.15
C GLN A 535 2.38 20.52 -24.80
N LEU A 536 1.88 19.72 -23.85
CA LEU A 536 1.48 20.22 -22.54
C LEU A 536 2.64 20.82 -21.74
N SER A 537 3.84 20.22 -21.83
CA SER A 537 5.04 20.74 -21.21
C SER A 537 5.42 22.11 -21.79
N THR A 538 5.33 22.27 -23.11
CA THR A 538 5.60 23.55 -23.77
C THR A 538 4.55 24.60 -23.40
N ASP A 539 3.27 24.23 -23.49
CA ASP A 539 2.14 25.13 -23.23
C ASP A 539 2.13 25.61 -21.78
N ILE A 540 2.35 24.71 -20.81
CA ILE A 540 2.37 25.09 -19.40
C ILE A 540 3.59 25.96 -19.06
N THR A 541 4.75 25.68 -19.66
CA THR A 541 5.94 26.50 -19.48
C THR A 541 5.75 27.90 -20.06
N SER A 542 5.15 28.01 -21.25
CA SER A 542 4.79 29.31 -21.83
C SER A 542 3.82 30.07 -20.94
N LEU A 543 2.76 29.40 -20.47
CA LEU A 543 1.74 30.02 -19.61
C LEU A 543 2.33 30.50 -18.27
N ILE A 544 3.23 29.71 -17.67
CA ILE A 544 3.89 30.09 -16.41
C ILE A 544 4.87 31.25 -16.63
N ASN A 545 5.65 31.24 -17.73
CA ASN A 545 6.56 32.34 -18.03
C ASN A 545 5.84 33.67 -18.25
N GLU A 546 4.59 33.64 -18.72
CA GLU A 546 3.75 34.83 -18.91
C GLU A 546 3.07 35.29 -17.61
N LEU A 547 2.52 34.36 -16.82
CA LEU A 547 1.70 34.67 -15.64
C LEU A 547 2.50 34.82 -14.34
N ALA A 548 3.56 34.04 -14.16
CA ALA A 548 4.33 34.02 -12.90
C ALA A 548 5.03 35.35 -12.56
N PRO A 549 5.58 36.14 -13.52
CA PRO A 549 6.16 37.45 -13.22
C PRO A 549 5.18 38.44 -12.58
N GLN A 550 3.88 38.26 -12.78
CA GLN A 550 2.84 39.13 -12.20
C GLN A 550 2.68 38.93 -10.69
N ILE A 551 3.07 37.76 -10.16
CA ILE A 551 2.96 37.40 -8.74
C ILE A 551 4.34 37.39 -8.05
N TYR A 552 5.37 36.96 -8.78
CA TYR A 552 6.70 36.72 -8.22
C TYR A 552 7.72 37.67 -8.83
N HIS A 553 8.15 38.68 -8.05
CA HIS A 553 9.23 39.60 -8.46
C HIS A 553 10.59 38.91 -8.59
N ASP A 554 10.79 37.76 -7.93
CA ASP A 554 12.00 36.93 -8.02
C ASP A 554 11.93 35.90 -9.16
N PHE A 555 10.91 35.98 -10.04
CA PHE A 555 10.75 35.06 -11.15
C PHE A 555 11.82 35.31 -12.22
N ASP A 556 12.62 34.28 -12.47
CA ASP A 556 13.63 34.28 -13.52
C ASP A 556 13.54 32.92 -14.22
N ALA A 557 13.09 32.97 -15.48
CA ALA A 557 12.89 31.80 -16.34
C ALA A 557 14.21 31.07 -16.62
N GLU A 558 15.35 31.76 -16.56
CA GLU A 558 16.69 31.23 -16.80
C GLU A 558 17.38 30.75 -15.51
N ARG A 559 17.00 31.25 -14.32
CA ARG A 559 17.56 30.81 -13.03
C ARG A 559 17.31 29.35 -12.72
N ILE A 560 16.15 28.83 -13.11
CA ILE A 560 15.80 27.40 -12.99
C ILE A 560 16.77 26.54 -13.83
N VAL A 561 17.42 27.14 -14.82
CA VAL A 561 18.41 26.51 -15.71
C VAL A 561 19.82 26.49 -15.11
N HIS A 562 20.22 27.54 -14.38
CA HIS A 562 21.61 27.73 -13.91
C HIS A 562 21.90 27.35 -12.44
N ALA A 563 20.90 27.18 -11.56
CA ALA A 563 21.14 27.12 -10.11
C ALA A 563 21.93 25.90 -9.55
N VAL A 564 22.34 24.91 -10.35
CA VAL A 564 22.94 23.66 -9.83
C VAL A 564 24.47 23.58 -9.98
N GLU A 565 25.11 24.36 -10.84
CA GLU A 565 26.57 24.29 -10.97
C GLU A 565 27.33 24.71 -9.69
N ARG A 566 26.68 25.48 -8.79
CA ARG A 566 27.31 25.96 -7.55
C ARG A 566 26.94 25.18 -6.28
N SER A 567 26.07 24.18 -6.33
CA SER A 567 25.59 23.46 -5.14
C SER A 567 25.97 21.97 -5.06
N ALA A 568 26.84 21.49 -5.95
CA ALA A 568 27.38 20.13 -5.90
C ALA A 568 28.34 19.84 -4.72
N THR A 569 28.63 20.83 -3.86
CA THR A 569 29.61 20.72 -2.76
C THR A 569 29.01 20.55 -1.36
N HIS A 570 27.69 20.50 -1.19
CA HIS A 570 27.12 20.06 0.09
C HIS A 570 26.74 18.58 0.07
N SER A 571 27.71 17.80 0.50
CA SER A 571 27.58 16.47 1.11
C SER A 571 26.23 16.32 1.84
N SER A 572 25.24 15.74 1.16
CA SER A 572 24.28 14.87 1.85
C SER A 572 25.14 13.85 2.57
N SER A 573 24.98 13.72 3.89
CA SER A 573 25.61 12.63 4.65
C SER A 573 25.45 11.35 3.84
N LYS A 574 26.56 10.87 3.27
CA LYS A 574 26.57 9.60 2.56
C LYS A 574 26.08 8.59 3.58
N SER A 575 24.89 8.05 3.35
CA SER A 575 24.48 6.82 4.00
C SER A 575 25.68 5.88 3.89
N LEU A 576 26.18 5.37 5.01
CA LEU A 576 27.30 4.42 5.06
C LEU A 576 27.07 3.17 4.18
N PHE A 577 25.86 3.01 3.63
CA PHE A 577 25.42 1.84 2.89
C PHE A 577 24.61 2.26 1.65
N GLN A 578 25.29 2.78 0.63
CA GLN A 578 24.74 2.87 -0.73
C GLN A 578 24.84 1.49 -1.40
N SER A 579 23.80 1.06 -2.11
CA SER A 579 23.77 -0.23 -2.82
C SER A 579 24.93 -0.33 -3.83
N PRO A 580 25.77 -1.37 -3.79
CA PRO A 580 26.86 -1.57 -4.76
C PRO A 580 26.36 -1.75 -6.20
N ILE A 581 25.07 -2.05 -6.38
CA ILE A 581 24.46 -2.38 -7.68
C ILE A 581 24.04 -1.12 -8.45
N ASP A 582 23.81 0.00 -7.76
CA ASP A 582 23.44 1.27 -8.39
C ASP A 582 24.53 1.75 -9.35
N TRP A 583 25.78 1.45 -9.04
CA TRP A 583 26.94 1.73 -9.87
C TRP A 583 26.98 0.88 -11.16
N LEU A 584 26.49 -0.36 -11.13
CA LEU A 584 26.40 -1.24 -12.30
C LEU A 584 25.28 -0.80 -13.26
N ASP A 585 24.13 -0.40 -12.72
CA ASP A 585 22.96 0.05 -13.49
C ASP A 585 23.27 1.33 -14.31
N ASP A 586 23.97 2.28 -13.68
CA ASP A 586 24.39 3.55 -14.30
C ASP A 586 25.45 3.30 -15.40
N ARG A 587 26.38 2.36 -15.19
CA ARG A 587 27.51 2.10 -16.10
C ARG A 587 27.16 1.23 -17.31
N VAL A 588 26.20 0.30 -17.17
CA VAL A 588 25.85 -0.68 -18.21
C VAL A 588 24.71 -0.20 -19.11
N PHE A 589 23.70 0.48 -18.57
CA PHE A 589 22.49 0.83 -19.32
C PHE A 589 22.28 2.32 -19.52
N ASN A 590 23.20 3.17 -19.04
CA ASN A 590 23.13 4.63 -19.13
C ASN A 590 21.75 5.18 -18.69
N TRP A 591 21.16 4.51 -17.68
CA TRP A 591 19.81 4.76 -17.23
C TRP A 591 19.87 5.85 -16.17
N GLU A 592 19.74 7.13 -16.58
CA GLU A 592 19.65 8.22 -15.59
C GLU A 592 18.58 7.88 -14.54
N ARG A 593 19.02 7.90 -13.26
CA ARG A 593 18.20 8.01 -12.05
C ARG A 593 17.29 9.26 -12.18
N GLN A 594 16.21 9.15 -12.95
CA GLN A 594 15.18 10.20 -13.12
C GLN A 594 13.94 9.92 -12.26
N GLY A 595 13.83 8.72 -11.66
CA GLY A 595 12.60 8.25 -11.01
C GLY A 595 12.40 8.67 -9.56
N GLU A 596 13.46 8.90 -8.78
CA GLU A 596 13.30 9.11 -7.33
C GLU A 596 12.54 10.40 -6.98
N THR A 597 12.65 11.44 -7.81
CA THR A 597 11.95 12.72 -7.60
C THR A 597 10.52 12.74 -8.14
N SER A 598 10.16 11.88 -9.10
CA SER A 598 8.81 11.79 -9.66
C SER A 598 7.88 10.86 -8.87
N GLU A 599 8.43 9.92 -8.09
CA GLU A 599 7.66 9.09 -7.13
C GLU A 599 6.97 9.88 -6.01
N PHE A 600 7.27 11.18 -5.91
CA PHE A 600 6.72 12.11 -4.93
C PHE A 600 5.18 12.29 -5.11
N ASP A 601 4.63 12.17 -6.32
CA ASP A 601 3.21 12.49 -6.61
C ASP A 601 2.36 11.33 -7.17
N ASP A 602 2.97 10.22 -7.61
CA ASP A 602 2.30 9.22 -8.48
C ASP A 602 1.31 8.25 -7.76
N VAL A 603 1.09 8.37 -6.47
CA VAL A 603 0.33 7.36 -5.69
C VAL A 603 -1.08 7.84 -5.30
N ILE A 604 -1.29 9.16 -5.28
CA ILE A 604 -2.62 9.80 -5.25
C ILE A 604 -3.45 9.30 -6.46
N TYR A 605 -2.78 9.20 -7.59
CA TYR A 605 -3.32 8.93 -8.90
C TYR A 605 -3.97 7.53 -9.15
N PHE A 606 -3.55 6.46 -8.44
CA PHE A 606 -4.05 5.09 -8.66
C PHE A 606 -5.13 4.62 -7.66
N LEU A 607 -5.58 5.47 -6.73
CA LEU A 607 -6.51 5.10 -5.64
C LEU A 607 -8.01 5.23 -5.97
N GLU A 608 -8.39 5.57 -7.21
CA GLU A 608 -9.80 5.73 -7.61
C GLU A 608 -10.60 4.41 -7.69
N LYS A 609 -10.09 3.27 -7.20
CA LYS A 609 -10.77 1.98 -7.37
C LYS A 609 -12.10 1.84 -6.59
N ASN A 610 -12.57 2.90 -5.92
CA ASN A 610 -13.77 2.84 -5.09
C ASN A 610 -14.92 3.80 -5.46
N ASN A 611 -14.84 4.64 -6.51
CA ASN A 611 -15.99 5.50 -6.86
C ASN A 611 -16.22 5.59 -8.38
N GLY A 612 -17.42 5.18 -8.83
CA GLY A 612 -18.09 5.75 -10.00
C GLY A 612 -17.93 5.01 -11.34
N SER A 613 -18.93 4.22 -11.70
CA SER A 613 -19.21 3.73 -13.04
C SER A 613 -19.63 4.86 -13.99
N THR A 614 -19.01 4.98 -15.16
CA THR A 614 -19.63 5.64 -16.33
C THR A 614 -19.30 4.87 -17.59
N SER A 615 -20.37 4.40 -18.24
CA SER A 615 -20.39 3.62 -19.47
C SER A 615 -20.34 4.53 -20.69
N GLY A 616 -19.46 4.22 -21.64
CA GLY A 616 -19.38 4.90 -22.93
C GLY A 616 -19.05 3.89 -24.02
N ARG A 617 -20.08 3.38 -24.69
CA ARG A 617 -19.99 2.53 -25.89
C ARG A 617 -19.60 3.41 -27.10
N SER A 618 -18.65 2.95 -27.91
CA SER A 618 -18.63 3.29 -29.33
C SER A 618 -18.24 2.04 -30.15
N ARG A 619 -19.09 1.75 -31.14
CA ARG A 619 -19.00 0.68 -32.13
C ARG A 619 -18.24 1.20 -33.36
N THR A 620 -17.38 0.38 -33.96
CA THR A 620 -17.04 0.34 -35.40
C THR A 620 -16.37 -1.02 -35.68
N SER A 621 -17.06 -2.01 -36.24
CA SER A 621 -17.21 -2.35 -37.67
C SER A 621 -15.90 -2.71 -38.40
N SER A 622 -15.64 -4.02 -38.44
CA SER A 622 -15.22 -4.85 -39.60
C SER A 622 -14.51 -4.19 -40.79
N TRP A 623 -13.35 -4.72 -41.19
CA TRP A 623 -13.02 -5.06 -42.58
C TRP A 623 -12.11 -6.30 -42.61
N ALA A 624 -12.37 -7.17 -43.57
CA ALA A 624 -11.83 -8.51 -43.72
C ALA A 624 -10.80 -8.60 -44.87
N SER A 625 -10.18 -9.80 -44.94
CA SER A 625 -9.57 -10.46 -46.10
C SER A 625 -8.10 -10.16 -46.44
N GLY A 626 -7.39 -11.23 -46.77
CA GLY A 626 -6.03 -11.21 -47.34
C GLY A 626 -5.18 -12.43 -47.00
N SER A 627 -5.54 -13.60 -47.54
CA SER A 627 -4.70 -14.81 -47.55
C SER A 627 -3.57 -14.70 -48.59
N SER A 628 -2.41 -15.30 -48.32
CA SER A 628 -1.68 -16.10 -49.32
C SER A 628 -0.53 -16.90 -48.70
N SER A 629 -0.28 -18.03 -49.33
CA SER A 629 0.54 -19.18 -49.00
C SER A 629 2.01 -19.08 -49.48
N ARG A 630 2.94 -19.64 -48.67
CA ARG A 630 4.05 -20.63 -48.95
C ARG A 630 4.52 -20.87 -50.41
N PRO A 631 5.72 -21.47 -50.73
CA PRO A 631 6.62 -22.31 -49.88
C PRO A 631 8.18 -22.32 -50.17
N ARG A 632 8.92 -23.03 -49.29
CA ARG A 632 10.10 -23.95 -49.47
C ARG A 632 11.29 -23.60 -50.40
N SER A 633 12.54 -23.84 -49.93
CA SER A 633 13.30 -25.12 -50.11
C SER A 633 14.79 -25.09 -49.65
N ARG A 634 15.22 -26.22 -49.01
CA ARG A 634 16.49 -27.02 -49.09
C ARG A 634 17.89 -26.33 -49.06
N ALA A 635 19.01 -26.89 -48.59
CA ALA A 635 19.52 -28.09 -47.84
C ALA A 635 21.10 -27.92 -47.75
N PRO A 636 21.98 -28.93 -47.54
CA PRO A 636 22.37 -29.65 -46.30
C PRO A 636 23.93 -29.81 -46.06
N SER A 637 24.32 -30.76 -45.18
CA SER A 637 25.62 -31.49 -44.98
C SER A 637 26.59 -30.97 -43.88
N GLY A 638 27.31 -31.79 -43.08
CA GLY A 638 27.49 -33.25 -43.02
C GLY A 638 28.37 -33.74 -41.82
N GLU A 639 28.38 -35.08 -41.64
CA GLU A 639 29.43 -36.02 -41.16
C GLU A 639 30.16 -35.85 -39.79
N ASN A 640 30.01 -36.78 -38.82
CA ASN A 640 30.66 -38.11 -38.56
C ASN A 640 31.95 -38.04 -37.72
N TYR A 641 32.04 -38.84 -36.64
CA TYR A 641 33.15 -39.78 -36.29
C TYR A 641 32.92 -40.46 -34.93
N ARG A 642 33.41 -41.70 -34.82
CA ARG A 642 33.24 -42.73 -33.77
C ARG A 642 34.61 -43.38 -33.54
N VAL A 643 35.06 -43.68 -32.31
CA VAL A 643 36.15 -44.66 -32.04
C VAL A 643 36.00 -45.32 -30.65
N GLU A 644 36.31 -46.62 -30.61
CA GLU A 644 36.23 -47.65 -29.54
C GLU A 644 37.52 -47.77 -28.68
N ALA A 645 37.42 -48.16 -27.40
CA ALA A 645 37.84 -49.45 -26.77
C ALA A 645 39.26 -49.52 -26.18
N LEU A 646 39.43 -50.27 -25.07
CA LEU A 646 40.66 -50.96 -24.63
C LEU A 646 40.37 -51.94 -23.45
N THR A 647 40.54 -53.25 -23.74
CA THR A 647 41.30 -54.35 -23.05
C THR A 647 41.20 -54.57 -21.51
N GLY A 648 41.26 -55.78 -20.93
CA GLY A 648 41.65 -57.14 -21.35
C GLY A 648 41.40 -58.19 -20.23
N LEU A 649 41.70 -59.48 -20.49
CA LEU A 649 41.17 -60.71 -19.86
C LEU A 649 42.00 -61.35 -18.70
N SER A 650 41.24 -61.89 -17.72
CA SER A 650 41.29 -63.12 -16.87
C SER A 650 42.53 -64.02 -16.58
N ARG A 651 42.68 -64.42 -15.29
CA ARG A 651 42.75 -65.77 -14.63
C ARG A 651 43.62 -65.66 -13.34
N THR A 652 43.34 -66.17 -12.11
CA THR A 652 42.71 -67.37 -11.53
C THR A 652 42.29 -67.14 -10.04
N ALA A 653 41.33 -67.92 -9.51
CA ALA A 653 40.78 -67.89 -8.12
C ALA A 653 41.63 -68.77 -7.14
N PRO A 654 41.41 -68.86 -5.78
CA PRO A 654 40.15 -68.68 -5.03
C PRO A 654 40.21 -68.04 -3.61
N PHE A 655 39.18 -67.23 -3.28
CA PHE A 655 38.68 -67.03 -1.89
C PHE A 655 37.22 -66.57 -1.94
N SER A 656 36.35 -67.38 -2.57
CA SER A 656 35.01 -66.94 -3.04
C SER A 656 33.81 -67.39 -2.21
N GLU A 657 33.99 -68.01 -1.03
CA GLU A 657 32.83 -68.51 -0.27
C GLU A 657 32.32 -67.54 0.82
N LEU A 658 33.15 -66.65 1.38
CA LEU A 658 32.70 -65.79 2.50
C LEU A 658 32.20 -64.38 2.11
N HIS A 659 32.35 -63.96 0.85
CA HIS A 659 31.96 -62.60 0.42
C HIS A 659 30.59 -62.53 -0.27
N ARG A 660 29.92 -63.67 -0.49
CA ARG A 660 28.61 -63.72 -1.17
C ARG A 660 27.44 -63.27 -0.28
N ILE A 661 27.48 -63.56 1.02
CA ILE A 661 26.36 -63.26 1.93
C ILE A 661 26.33 -61.76 2.33
N THR A 662 27.47 -61.08 2.34
CA THR A 662 27.55 -59.63 2.64
C THR A 662 27.32 -58.73 1.42
N LYS A 663 27.56 -59.21 0.19
CA LYS A 663 27.34 -58.42 -1.04
C LYS A 663 25.88 -58.39 -1.49
N ILE A 664 25.10 -59.45 -1.25
CA ILE A 664 23.68 -59.51 -1.69
C ILE A 664 22.84 -58.47 -0.92
N LYS A 665 23.01 -58.36 0.41
CA LYS A 665 22.31 -57.32 1.20
C LYS A 665 22.75 -55.88 0.87
N LYS A 666 24.00 -55.65 0.45
CA LYS A 666 24.52 -54.31 0.10
C LYS A 666 24.14 -53.87 -1.32
N LYS A 667 24.02 -54.82 -2.26
CA LYS A 667 23.65 -54.55 -3.66
C LYS A 667 22.15 -54.22 -3.78
N ASP A 668 21.29 -54.89 -3.02
CA ASP A 668 19.86 -54.56 -2.97
C ASP A 668 19.59 -53.24 -2.27
N LYS A 669 20.30 -52.95 -1.16
CA LYS A 669 20.18 -51.65 -0.47
C LYS A 669 20.72 -50.50 -1.33
N SER A 670 21.83 -50.70 -2.05
CA SER A 670 22.39 -49.69 -2.96
C SER A 670 21.61 -49.54 -4.27
N TYR A 671 20.93 -50.60 -4.72
CA TYR A 671 20.00 -50.53 -5.86
C TYR A 671 18.70 -49.83 -5.46
N LEU A 672 18.13 -50.16 -4.28
CA LEU A 672 16.99 -49.44 -3.72
C LEU A 672 17.35 -47.98 -3.46
N GLU A 673 18.46 -47.67 -2.80
CA GLU A 673 18.90 -46.29 -2.56
C GLU A 673 19.15 -45.53 -3.86
N ARG A 674 19.75 -46.16 -4.89
CA ARG A 674 19.92 -45.51 -6.21
C ARG A 674 18.60 -45.35 -6.94
N LYS A 675 17.66 -46.31 -6.84
CA LYS A 675 16.31 -46.20 -7.41
C LYS A 675 15.52 -45.11 -6.69
N LEU A 676 15.55 -45.08 -5.35
CA LEU A 676 14.94 -44.06 -4.49
C LEU A 676 15.56 -42.69 -4.75
N LEU A 677 16.89 -42.56 -4.87
CA LEU A 677 17.57 -41.30 -5.18
C LEU A 677 17.27 -40.83 -6.60
N LYS A 678 17.09 -41.73 -7.56
CA LYS A 678 16.73 -41.40 -8.94
C LYS A 678 15.26 -40.99 -9.04
N GLU A 679 14.37 -41.62 -8.27
CA GLU A 679 12.98 -41.20 -8.12
C GLU A 679 12.86 -39.89 -7.32
N LEU A 680 13.56 -39.74 -6.19
CA LEU A 680 13.65 -38.52 -5.40
C LEU A 680 14.27 -37.35 -6.17
N ARG A 681 15.32 -37.57 -6.99
CA ARG A 681 15.82 -36.52 -7.91
C ARG A 681 14.78 -36.16 -8.95
N THR A 682 14.08 -37.15 -9.51
CA THR A 682 13.04 -36.89 -10.51
C THR A 682 11.87 -36.12 -9.89
N VAL A 683 11.47 -36.46 -8.67
CA VAL A 683 10.46 -35.74 -7.86
C VAL A 683 10.95 -34.34 -7.50
N TYR A 684 12.21 -34.18 -7.08
CA TYR A 684 12.81 -32.90 -6.72
C TYR A 684 12.93 -31.93 -7.91
N TYR A 685 13.40 -32.40 -9.07
CA TYR A 685 13.41 -31.60 -10.29
C TYR A 685 11.99 -31.26 -10.78
N VAL A 686 11.03 -32.17 -10.59
CA VAL A 686 9.61 -31.94 -10.88
C VAL A 686 9.03 -30.86 -9.96
N SER A 687 9.33 -30.89 -8.66
CA SER A 687 8.92 -29.87 -7.68
C SER A 687 9.57 -28.51 -7.94
N LEU A 688 10.86 -28.47 -8.28
CA LEU A 688 11.58 -27.23 -8.57
C LEU A 688 11.04 -26.50 -9.82
N ASN A 689 10.64 -27.27 -10.84
CA ASN A 689 10.00 -26.72 -12.05
C ASN A 689 8.55 -26.29 -11.76
N MET A 690 7.81 -27.02 -10.91
CA MET A 690 6.47 -26.66 -10.41
C MET A 690 6.46 -25.29 -9.73
N ASP A 691 7.42 -25.04 -8.83
CA ASP A 691 7.53 -23.77 -8.10
C ASP A 691 7.79 -22.61 -9.07
N TYR A 692 8.65 -22.81 -10.08
CA TYR A 692 8.99 -21.81 -11.08
C TYR A 692 7.80 -21.45 -12.01
N PHE A 693 7.06 -22.44 -12.51
CA PHE A 693 5.92 -22.17 -13.41
C PHE A 693 4.69 -21.62 -12.67
N THR A 694 4.45 -22.09 -11.45
CA THR A 694 3.41 -21.52 -10.57
C THR A 694 3.77 -20.07 -10.21
N PHE A 695 5.05 -19.77 -9.95
CA PHE A 695 5.52 -18.41 -9.71
C PHE A 695 5.33 -17.48 -10.92
N ILE A 696 5.61 -17.94 -12.15
CA ILE A 696 5.33 -17.16 -13.37
C ILE A 696 3.82 -16.88 -13.51
N LYS A 697 2.96 -17.86 -13.27
CA LYS A 697 1.50 -17.65 -13.30
C LYS A 697 1.03 -16.69 -12.22
N ILE A 698 1.59 -16.76 -11.01
CA ILE A 698 1.34 -15.82 -9.93
C ILE A 698 1.78 -14.40 -10.32
N LEU A 699 2.91 -14.23 -11.01
CA LEU A 699 3.34 -12.93 -11.55
C LEU A 699 2.39 -12.37 -12.61
N LEU A 700 1.64 -13.23 -13.31
CA LEU A 700 0.61 -12.83 -14.27
C LEU A 700 -0.76 -12.57 -13.61
N PHE A 701 -0.91 -12.70 -12.29
CA PHE A 701 -2.15 -12.29 -11.61
C PHE A 701 -2.62 -10.87 -11.95
N PRO A 702 -1.80 -9.86 -12.26
CA PRO A 702 -2.31 -8.52 -12.60
C PRO A 702 -2.83 -8.38 -14.03
N THR A 703 -2.74 -9.41 -14.90
CA THR A 703 -3.04 -9.27 -16.33
C THR A 703 -4.55 -9.29 -16.64
N TYR A 704 -4.88 -9.12 -17.92
CA TYR A 704 -6.23 -9.08 -18.49
C TYR A 704 -7.15 -10.21 -17.97
N ARG A 705 -8.45 -9.92 -17.88
CA ARG A 705 -9.50 -10.89 -17.49
C ARG A 705 -10.18 -11.39 -18.77
N SER A 706 -10.36 -12.71 -18.88
CA SER A 706 -11.12 -13.30 -19.99
C SER A 706 -12.57 -12.77 -20.02
N THR A 707 -13.18 -12.77 -21.19
CA THR A 707 -14.62 -12.52 -21.39
C THR A 707 -15.47 -13.49 -20.55
N ASP A 708 -14.96 -14.70 -20.32
CA ASP A 708 -15.69 -15.78 -19.64
C ASP A 708 -15.57 -15.72 -18.10
N PHE A 709 -14.88 -14.70 -17.56
CA PHE A 709 -14.70 -14.52 -16.11
C PHE A 709 -16.06 -14.43 -15.39
N GLU A 710 -16.96 -13.64 -15.96
CA GLU A 710 -18.30 -13.41 -15.41
C GLU A 710 -19.17 -14.67 -15.50
N VAL A 711 -19.02 -15.43 -16.59
CA VAL A 711 -19.73 -16.69 -16.83
C VAL A 711 -19.45 -17.69 -15.71
N HIS A 712 -18.17 -17.96 -15.43
CA HIS A 712 -17.80 -18.87 -14.34
C HIS A 712 -18.20 -18.35 -12.95
N ARG A 713 -18.18 -17.03 -12.75
CA ARG A 713 -18.63 -16.45 -11.48
C ARG A 713 -20.13 -16.69 -11.30
N ASN A 714 -20.90 -16.50 -12.36
CA ASN A 714 -22.33 -16.74 -12.37
C ASN A 714 -22.66 -18.22 -12.12
N TRP A 715 -21.91 -19.16 -12.71
CA TRP A 715 -22.09 -20.59 -12.46
C TRP A 715 -21.77 -21.01 -11.02
N LEU A 716 -20.76 -20.40 -10.39
CA LEU A 716 -20.51 -20.56 -8.94
C LEU A 716 -21.72 -20.10 -8.11
N ALA A 717 -22.33 -18.97 -8.48
CA ALA A 717 -23.51 -18.45 -7.80
C ALA A 717 -24.74 -19.35 -7.99
N ILE A 718 -25.01 -19.81 -9.22
CA ILE A 718 -26.13 -20.70 -9.55
C ILE A 718 -26.02 -22.00 -8.76
N THR A 719 -24.87 -22.67 -8.84
CA THR A 719 -24.67 -23.96 -8.19
C THR A 719 -24.72 -23.87 -6.67
N HIS A 720 -24.24 -22.77 -6.08
CA HIS A 720 -24.27 -22.56 -4.63
C HIS A 720 -25.67 -22.23 -4.09
N SER A 721 -26.37 -21.34 -4.79
CA SER A 721 -27.54 -20.65 -4.24
C SER A 721 -28.87 -21.26 -4.67
N LEU A 722 -28.90 -22.10 -5.71
CA LEU A 722 -30.11 -22.72 -6.24
C LEU A 722 -30.12 -24.25 -6.03
N PRO A 723 -31.31 -24.85 -5.86
CA PRO A 723 -31.44 -26.31 -5.85
C PRO A 723 -31.05 -26.91 -7.21
N ILE A 724 -30.58 -28.16 -7.20
CA ILE A 724 -30.06 -28.87 -8.40
C ILE A 724 -31.08 -28.87 -9.55
N SER A 725 -32.38 -28.97 -9.24
CA SER A 725 -33.46 -28.93 -10.23
C SER A 725 -33.57 -27.61 -11.00
N LYS A 726 -32.89 -26.54 -10.54
CA LYS A 726 -32.89 -25.22 -11.16
C LYS A 726 -31.56 -24.81 -11.79
N TRP A 727 -30.49 -25.61 -11.68
CA TRP A 727 -29.16 -25.23 -12.17
C TRP A 727 -29.13 -24.90 -13.68
N TYR A 728 -29.97 -25.57 -14.48
CA TYR A 728 -30.03 -25.41 -15.93
C TYR A 728 -31.25 -24.62 -16.43
N TYR A 729 -32.14 -24.20 -15.53
CA TYR A 729 -33.43 -23.59 -15.88
C TYR A 729 -33.58 -22.18 -15.31
N GLU A 730 -32.51 -21.61 -14.77
CA GLU A 730 -32.56 -20.26 -14.21
C GLU A 730 -32.55 -19.19 -15.31
N ASP A 731 -33.47 -18.22 -15.21
CA ASP A 731 -33.75 -17.21 -16.24
C ASP A 731 -33.27 -15.80 -15.87
N LYS A 732 -32.84 -15.57 -14.63
CA LYS A 732 -32.45 -14.24 -14.14
C LYS A 732 -31.11 -13.71 -14.66
N SER A 733 -30.24 -14.58 -15.16
CA SER A 733 -28.92 -14.21 -15.67
C SER A 733 -28.81 -14.60 -17.13
N GLU A 734 -28.20 -13.73 -17.93
CA GLU A 734 -27.89 -14.00 -19.35
C GLU A 734 -26.85 -15.14 -19.51
N TRP A 735 -26.15 -15.51 -18.44
CA TRP A 735 -25.09 -16.52 -18.43
C TRP A 735 -25.56 -17.86 -17.86
N THR A 736 -26.46 -18.52 -18.59
CA THR A 736 -26.98 -19.85 -18.19
C THR A 736 -25.88 -20.91 -18.14
N LEU A 737 -26.08 -21.96 -17.33
CA LEU A 737 -25.13 -23.07 -17.24
C LEU A 737 -25.29 -23.96 -18.48
N ASP A 738 -24.29 -23.93 -19.37
CA ASP A 738 -24.32 -24.61 -20.68
C ASP A 738 -23.45 -25.88 -20.73
N TYR A 739 -22.64 -26.13 -19.70
CA TYR A 739 -21.76 -27.30 -19.64
C TYR A 739 -22.47 -28.52 -19.03
N PRO A 740 -22.05 -29.75 -19.36
CA PRO A 740 -22.72 -30.96 -18.88
C PRO A 740 -22.51 -31.19 -17.37
N PRO A 741 -23.26 -32.13 -16.75
CA PRO A 741 -23.43 -32.20 -15.30
C PRO A 741 -22.14 -32.28 -14.47
N PHE A 742 -21.08 -32.94 -14.95
CA PHE A 742 -19.85 -33.04 -14.15
C PHE A 742 -19.17 -31.68 -13.98
N PHE A 743 -19.30 -30.78 -14.96
CA PHE A 743 -18.80 -29.43 -14.81
C PHE A 743 -19.62 -28.61 -13.80
N ALA A 744 -20.94 -28.77 -13.79
CA ALA A 744 -21.81 -28.14 -12.78
C ALA A 744 -21.46 -28.62 -11.37
N TRP A 745 -21.22 -29.92 -11.19
CA TRP A 745 -20.75 -30.47 -9.91
C TRP A 745 -19.37 -29.96 -9.52
N PHE A 746 -18.48 -29.73 -10.48
CA PHE A 746 -17.18 -29.12 -10.23
C PHE A 746 -17.29 -27.67 -9.76
N GLU A 747 -18.13 -26.85 -10.41
CA GLU A 747 -18.43 -25.49 -9.95
C GLU A 747 -19.09 -25.50 -8.56
N TRP A 748 -19.99 -26.46 -8.28
CA TRP A 748 -20.58 -26.62 -6.96
C TRP A 748 -19.55 -26.91 -5.86
N ILE A 749 -18.54 -27.76 -6.14
CA ILE A 749 -17.45 -28.03 -5.20
C ILE A 749 -16.64 -26.76 -4.93
N LEU A 750 -16.28 -26.02 -5.99
CA LEU A 750 -15.55 -24.77 -5.84
C LEU A 750 -16.35 -23.73 -5.05
N SER A 751 -17.67 -23.67 -5.27
CA SER A 751 -18.54 -22.71 -4.61
C SER A 751 -18.65 -22.91 -3.10
N GLN A 752 -18.34 -24.10 -2.56
CA GLN A 752 -18.28 -24.33 -1.11
C GLN A 752 -17.16 -23.53 -0.42
N PHE A 753 -16.08 -23.23 -1.14
CA PHE A 753 -14.93 -22.49 -0.62
C PHE A 753 -15.01 -20.98 -0.92
N ALA A 754 -15.85 -20.58 -1.88
CA ALA A 754 -16.05 -19.19 -2.26
C ALA A 754 -16.47 -18.24 -1.12
N PRO A 755 -17.32 -18.64 -0.14
CA PRO A 755 -17.71 -17.77 0.99
C PRO A 755 -16.54 -17.34 1.88
N LEU A 756 -15.43 -18.08 1.87
CA LEU A 756 -14.21 -17.74 2.61
C LEU A 756 -13.47 -16.56 1.96
N ALA A 757 -13.64 -16.35 0.66
CA ALA A 757 -13.03 -15.28 -0.10
C ALA A 757 -13.96 -14.06 -0.24
N ASP A 758 -15.15 -14.26 -0.78
CA ASP A 758 -16.15 -13.20 -0.96
C ASP A 758 -17.56 -13.81 -1.02
N LYS A 759 -18.45 -13.40 -0.10
CA LYS A 759 -19.83 -13.90 -0.05
C LYS A 759 -20.70 -13.28 -1.14
N GLU A 760 -20.37 -12.08 -1.60
CA GLU A 760 -21.17 -11.35 -2.59
C GLU A 760 -21.02 -11.91 -4.00
N MET A 761 -19.98 -12.73 -4.25
CA MET A 761 -19.79 -13.41 -5.55
C MET A 761 -20.82 -14.52 -5.80
N LEU A 762 -21.50 -15.00 -4.76
CA LEU A 762 -22.44 -16.13 -4.82
C LEU A 762 -23.89 -15.70 -5.00
N ARG A 763 -24.15 -14.39 -5.06
CA ARG A 763 -25.48 -13.87 -5.35
C ARG A 763 -25.75 -13.92 -6.85
N VAL A 764 -26.78 -14.66 -7.24
CA VAL A 764 -27.18 -14.86 -8.65
C VAL A 764 -27.58 -13.54 -9.30
N ASP A 765 -28.27 -12.65 -8.58
CA ASP A 765 -28.74 -11.36 -9.11
C ASP A 765 -27.62 -10.31 -9.29
N ASN A 766 -26.40 -10.59 -8.81
CA ASN A 766 -25.32 -9.62 -8.73
C ASN A 766 -24.49 -9.56 -10.03
N LEU A 767 -25.11 -9.28 -11.18
CA LEU A 767 -24.47 -9.34 -12.50
C LEU A 767 -23.28 -8.36 -12.64
N ASN A 768 -22.22 -8.77 -13.32
CA ASN A 768 -20.95 -8.02 -13.51
C ASN A 768 -20.22 -7.59 -12.21
N TYR A 769 -20.51 -8.23 -11.09
CA TYR A 769 -19.83 -8.05 -9.83
C TYR A 769 -18.38 -8.48 -9.90
N THR A 770 -17.49 -7.57 -9.52
CA THR A 770 -16.06 -7.87 -9.42
C THR A 770 -15.50 -7.32 -8.12
N SER A 771 -14.79 -8.17 -7.39
CA SER A 771 -13.97 -7.78 -6.25
C SER A 771 -12.58 -8.38 -6.40
N ASP A 772 -11.58 -7.79 -5.75
CA ASP A 772 -10.22 -8.34 -5.76
C ASP A 772 -10.19 -9.74 -5.16
N ALA A 773 -11.02 -10.01 -4.15
CA ALA A 773 -11.14 -11.33 -3.56
C ALA A 773 -11.72 -12.35 -4.55
N THR A 774 -12.76 -12.01 -5.31
CA THR A 774 -13.34 -12.87 -6.36
C THR A 774 -12.33 -13.19 -7.45
N ILE A 775 -11.57 -12.19 -7.89
CA ILE A 775 -10.55 -12.36 -8.93
C ILE A 775 -9.43 -13.29 -8.45
N TYR A 776 -8.97 -13.12 -7.21
CA TYR A 776 -7.95 -14.00 -6.65
C TYR A 776 -8.46 -15.41 -6.44
N PHE A 777 -9.70 -15.57 -6.00
CA PHE A 777 -10.34 -16.87 -5.82
C PHE A 777 -10.40 -17.65 -7.13
N GLN A 778 -11.01 -17.09 -8.18
CA GLN A 778 -11.15 -17.80 -9.47
C GLN A 778 -9.81 -18.11 -10.14
N ARG A 779 -8.80 -17.25 -9.99
CA ARG A 779 -7.46 -17.52 -10.52
C ARG A 779 -6.74 -18.62 -9.74
N ALA A 780 -6.91 -18.65 -8.43
CA ALA A 780 -6.38 -19.72 -7.60
C ALA A 780 -7.04 -21.07 -7.95
N THR A 781 -8.37 -21.12 -8.16
CA THR A 781 -9.07 -22.35 -8.51
C THR A 781 -8.67 -22.88 -9.89
N VAL A 782 -8.46 -22.01 -10.88
CA VAL A 782 -7.90 -22.40 -12.19
C VAL A 782 -6.51 -23.02 -12.03
N ILE A 783 -5.59 -22.36 -11.31
CA ILE A 783 -4.22 -22.88 -11.13
C ILE A 783 -4.21 -24.22 -10.39
N ILE A 784 -5.04 -24.37 -9.35
CA ILE A 784 -5.13 -25.60 -8.58
C ILE A 784 -5.70 -26.74 -9.44
N SER A 785 -6.77 -26.50 -10.20
CA SER A 785 -7.37 -27.51 -11.07
C SER A 785 -6.46 -27.92 -12.24
N GLU A 786 -5.64 -27.00 -12.75
CA GLU A 786 -4.62 -27.28 -13.77
C GLU A 786 -3.50 -28.23 -13.31
N LEU A 787 -3.32 -28.48 -12.00
CA LEU A 787 -2.35 -29.47 -11.52
C LEU A 787 -2.64 -30.87 -12.08
N VAL A 788 -3.91 -31.16 -12.43
CA VAL A 788 -4.32 -32.38 -13.11
C VAL A 788 -3.64 -32.51 -14.48
N LEU A 789 -3.55 -31.42 -15.25
CA LEU A 789 -2.85 -31.40 -16.55
C LEU A 789 -1.39 -31.79 -16.41
N PHE A 790 -0.73 -31.23 -15.40
CA PHE A 790 0.67 -31.52 -15.15
C PHE A 790 0.89 -32.99 -14.78
N TYR A 791 0.06 -33.55 -13.89
CA TYR A 791 0.18 -34.93 -13.47
C TYR A 791 -0.17 -35.90 -14.62
N ALA A 792 -1.16 -35.56 -15.45
CA ALA A 792 -1.50 -36.31 -16.65
C ALA A 792 -0.37 -36.29 -17.70
N LEU A 793 0.23 -35.14 -17.95
CA LEU A 793 1.42 -35.01 -18.81
C LEU A 793 2.56 -35.86 -18.28
N LYS A 794 2.85 -35.81 -16.97
CA LYS A 794 3.88 -36.66 -16.36
C LYS A 794 3.61 -38.13 -16.63
N LYS A 795 2.38 -38.59 -16.38
CA LYS A 795 1.98 -39.98 -16.61
C LYS A 795 2.16 -40.37 -18.08
N TYR A 796 1.55 -39.62 -19.00
CA TYR A 796 1.63 -39.85 -20.44
C TYR A 796 3.07 -39.93 -20.96
N LEU A 797 3.95 -39.08 -20.42
CA LEU A 797 5.34 -38.97 -20.80
C LEU A 797 6.22 -40.07 -20.18
N THR A 798 5.88 -40.58 -18.98
CA THR A 798 6.55 -41.74 -18.37
C THR A 798 6.20 -43.06 -19.05
N THR A 799 5.02 -43.16 -19.66
CA THR A 799 4.62 -44.32 -20.48
C THR A 799 5.41 -44.38 -21.80
N ASN A 800 5.96 -43.23 -22.26
CA ASN A 800 6.85 -43.18 -23.41
C ASN A 800 8.28 -43.53 -22.98
N ASN A 801 8.94 -44.48 -23.66
CA ASN A 801 10.35 -44.83 -23.46
C ASN A 801 11.31 -43.74 -24.01
N MET A 802 11.00 -42.46 -23.78
CA MET A 802 11.77 -41.31 -24.22
C MET A 802 13.04 -41.18 -23.38
N LYS A 803 14.19 -41.49 -23.98
CA LYS A 803 15.51 -41.45 -23.31
C LYS A 803 15.92 -40.06 -22.81
N ASN A 804 15.28 -38.97 -23.27
CA ASN A 804 15.71 -37.60 -22.99
C ASN A 804 14.75 -36.82 -22.06
N LYS A 805 15.04 -36.86 -20.75
CA LYS A 805 14.22 -36.23 -19.69
C LYS A 805 14.14 -34.70 -19.76
N ASN A 806 15.13 -34.04 -20.37
CA ASN A 806 15.16 -32.57 -20.48
C ASN A 806 14.16 -32.08 -21.53
N LEU A 807 14.04 -32.79 -22.66
CA LEU A 807 13.04 -32.49 -23.69
C LEU A 807 11.61 -32.70 -23.17
N LEU A 808 11.42 -33.70 -22.31
CA LEU A 808 10.18 -33.98 -21.60
C LEU A 808 9.69 -32.79 -20.77
N ASN A 809 10.60 -32.22 -19.99
CA ASN A 809 10.32 -31.08 -19.13
C ASN A 809 10.06 -29.81 -19.94
N ILE A 810 10.76 -29.60 -21.06
CA ILE A 810 10.55 -28.46 -21.96
C ILE A 810 9.18 -28.53 -22.65
N LEU A 811 8.76 -29.72 -23.11
CA LEU A 811 7.45 -29.90 -23.74
C LEU A 811 6.31 -29.76 -22.73
N ALA A 812 6.44 -30.35 -21.54
CA ALA A 812 5.47 -30.18 -20.46
C ALA A 812 5.38 -28.70 -20.02
N ALA A 813 6.50 -27.99 -19.92
CA ALA A 813 6.56 -26.56 -19.63
C ALA A 813 5.88 -25.70 -20.71
N SER A 814 6.13 -26.02 -21.99
CA SER A 814 5.57 -25.28 -23.13
C SER A 814 4.05 -25.42 -23.22
N ILE A 815 3.51 -26.60 -22.87
CA ILE A 815 2.07 -26.85 -22.81
C ILE A 815 1.47 -26.18 -21.57
N PHE A 816 2.09 -26.29 -20.39
CA PHE A 816 1.59 -25.72 -19.14
C PHE A 816 1.61 -24.18 -19.11
N LEU A 817 2.53 -23.54 -19.84
CA LEU A 817 2.66 -22.09 -19.96
C LEU A 817 1.84 -21.48 -21.11
N ASN A 818 1.07 -22.28 -21.86
CA ASN A 818 0.30 -21.77 -22.98
C ASN A 818 -0.78 -20.77 -22.50
N PRO A 819 -0.75 -19.50 -22.94
CA PRO A 819 -1.70 -18.47 -22.51
C PRO A 819 -3.16 -18.79 -22.84
N GLY A 820 -3.41 -19.61 -23.87
CA GLY A 820 -4.77 -20.05 -24.26
C GLY A 820 -5.41 -21.05 -23.27
N ILE A 821 -4.66 -21.50 -22.26
CA ILE A 821 -5.10 -22.47 -21.26
C ILE A 821 -5.50 -21.76 -19.94
N LEU A 822 -5.49 -20.42 -19.88
CA LEU A 822 -5.90 -19.64 -18.70
C LEU A 822 -7.41 -19.65 -18.38
N ILE A 823 -8.15 -20.61 -18.96
CA ILE A 823 -9.55 -20.97 -18.68
C ILE A 823 -9.51 -22.44 -18.23
N TYR A 824 -10.49 -22.96 -17.48
CA TYR A 824 -10.54 -24.35 -16.98
C TYR A 824 -10.32 -25.47 -18.03
N ASN A 825 -10.14 -25.15 -19.31
CA ASN A 825 -9.62 -26.00 -20.37
C ASN A 825 -8.35 -26.77 -19.98
N GLY A 826 -7.44 -26.21 -19.16
CA GLY A 826 -6.23 -26.93 -18.74
C GLY A 826 -6.54 -28.21 -17.97
N PHE A 827 -7.44 -28.13 -17.00
CA PHE A 827 -7.96 -29.29 -16.26
C PHE A 827 -8.56 -30.35 -17.21
N LEU A 828 -9.35 -29.93 -18.20
CA LEU A 828 -9.98 -30.82 -19.19
C LEU A 828 -8.95 -31.53 -20.08
N TYR A 829 -7.93 -30.81 -20.55
CA TYR A 829 -6.81 -31.41 -21.28
C TYR A 829 -6.03 -32.41 -20.41
N GLY A 830 -6.01 -32.23 -19.09
CA GLY A 830 -5.45 -33.21 -18.16
C GLY A 830 -6.22 -34.53 -18.17
N ILE A 831 -7.55 -34.47 -18.05
CA ILE A 831 -8.41 -35.68 -18.14
C ILE A 831 -8.23 -36.36 -19.50
N PHE A 832 -8.18 -35.57 -20.59
CA PHE A 832 -7.93 -36.09 -21.94
C PHE A 832 -6.59 -36.82 -22.05
N LEU A 833 -5.50 -36.22 -21.56
CA LEU A 833 -4.18 -36.86 -21.60
C LEU A 833 -4.10 -38.10 -20.72
N PHE A 834 -4.85 -38.14 -19.62
CA PHE A 834 -4.97 -39.37 -18.83
C PHE A 834 -5.62 -40.49 -19.61
N SER A 835 -6.73 -40.21 -20.29
CA SER A 835 -7.39 -41.18 -21.15
C SER A 835 -6.42 -41.76 -22.19
N LEU A 836 -5.63 -40.91 -22.86
CA LEU A 836 -4.61 -41.35 -23.80
C LEU A 836 -3.44 -42.12 -23.15
N ALA A 837 -3.07 -41.78 -21.91
CA ALA A 837 -2.04 -42.52 -21.18
C ALA A 837 -2.50 -43.94 -20.86
N TYR A 838 -3.76 -44.12 -20.45
CA TYR A 838 -4.34 -45.43 -20.20
C TYR A 838 -4.49 -46.26 -21.48
N ALA A 839 -4.86 -45.63 -22.60
CA ALA A 839 -4.86 -46.30 -23.92
C ALA A 839 -3.48 -46.88 -24.25
N LYS A 840 -2.42 -46.08 -24.04
CA LYS A 840 -1.04 -46.52 -24.27
C LYS A 840 -0.56 -47.63 -23.32
N GLU A 841 -1.08 -47.66 -22.10
CA GLU A 841 -0.80 -48.72 -21.12
C GLU A 841 -1.53 -50.03 -21.44
N GLY A 842 -2.38 -50.06 -22.48
CA GLY A 842 -3.23 -51.20 -22.81
C GLY A 842 -4.44 -51.35 -21.88
N ASN A 843 -4.74 -50.33 -21.06
CA ASN A 843 -5.90 -50.32 -20.17
C ASN A 843 -7.07 -49.59 -20.83
N ASP A 844 -7.70 -50.28 -21.77
CA ASP A 844 -8.75 -49.71 -22.63
C ASP A 844 -10.04 -49.35 -21.87
N LEU A 845 -10.37 -50.09 -20.80
CA LEU A 845 -11.49 -49.78 -19.93
C LEU A 845 -11.31 -48.41 -19.25
N MET A 846 -10.13 -48.17 -18.66
CA MET A 846 -9.86 -46.90 -17.99
C MET A 846 -9.71 -45.73 -18.97
N CYS A 847 -9.21 -46.00 -20.18
CA CYS A 847 -9.23 -45.06 -21.29
C CYS A 847 -10.67 -44.60 -21.60
N GLY A 848 -11.60 -45.55 -21.77
CA GLY A 848 -13.01 -45.29 -22.06
C GLY A 848 -13.72 -44.54 -20.93
N ILE A 849 -13.50 -44.95 -19.67
CA ILE A 849 -14.06 -44.26 -18.49
C ILE A 849 -13.58 -42.80 -18.45
N MET A 850 -12.28 -42.56 -18.59
CA MET A 850 -11.74 -41.19 -18.55
C MET A 850 -12.26 -40.33 -19.71
N PHE A 851 -12.47 -40.90 -20.89
CA PHE A 851 -13.07 -40.19 -22.02
C PHE A 851 -14.56 -39.89 -21.80
N ALA A 852 -15.33 -40.82 -21.23
CA ALA A 852 -16.73 -40.58 -20.86
C ALA A 852 -16.87 -39.50 -19.77
N VAL A 853 -15.96 -39.49 -18.79
CA VAL A 853 -15.86 -38.42 -17.79
C VAL A 853 -15.60 -37.08 -18.48
N LEU A 854 -14.65 -37.02 -19.41
CA LEU A 854 -14.33 -35.81 -20.18
C LEU A 854 -15.54 -35.26 -20.96
N LEU A 855 -16.33 -36.12 -21.60
CA LEU A 855 -17.54 -35.72 -22.31
C LEU A 855 -18.59 -35.10 -21.38
N ASN A 856 -18.71 -35.60 -20.15
CA ASN A 856 -19.61 -35.05 -19.14
C ASN A 856 -19.09 -33.75 -18.49
N PHE A 857 -17.82 -33.39 -18.73
CA PHE A 857 -17.28 -32.09 -18.35
C PHE A 857 -17.39 -31.06 -19.48
N LYS A 858 -17.24 -31.46 -20.75
CA LYS A 858 -17.42 -30.56 -21.89
C LYS A 858 -17.78 -31.35 -23.15
N HIS A 859 -18.96 -31.08 -23.68
CA HIS A 859 -19.51 -31.79 -24.84
C HIS A 859 -18.68 -31.58 -26.13
N ILE A 860 -17.83 -30.55 -26.21
CA ILE A 860 -16.96 -30.29 -27.39
C ILE A 860 -16.02 -31.46 -27.72
N PHE A 861 -15.68 -32.32 -26.74
CA PHE A 861 -14.85 -33.50 -26.97
C PHE A 861 -15.58 -34.62 -27.73
N LEU A 862 -16.88 -34.46 -28.00
CA LEU A 862 -17.65 -35.39 -28.83
C LEU A 862 -17.06 -35.52 -30.24
N TYR A 863 -16.37 -34.50 -30.76
CA TYR A 863 -15.64 -34.59 -32.03
C TYR A 863 -14.55 -35.69 -32.05
N LEU A 864 -14.06 -36.10 -30.89
CA LEU A 864 -13.07 -37.17 -30.76
C LEU A 864 -13.71 -38.54 -30.54
N ALA A 865 -15.02 -38.61 -30.26
CA ALA A 865 -15.71 -39.86 -29.94
C ALA A 865 -15.63 -40.91 -31.05
N PRO A 866 -15.70 -40.58 -32.36
CA PRO A 866 -15.52 -41.57 -33.42
C PRO A 866 -14.15 -42.25 -33.39
N ALA A 867 -13.08 -41.50 -33.09
CA ALA A 867 -11.73 -42.05 -33.01
C ALA A 867 -11.57 -43.01 -31.82
N TYR A 868 -12.15 -42.64 -30.67
CA TYR A 868 -12.18 -43.50 -29.48
C TYR A 868 -13.03 -44.75 -29.69
N PHE A 869 -14.18 -44.62 -30.36
CA PHE A 869 -15.05 -45.74 -30.69
C PHE A 869 -14.32 -46.74 -31.61
N ILE A 870 -13.69 -46.27 -32.69
CA ILE A 870 -12.93 -47.14 -33.61
C ILE A 870 -11.77 -47.81 -32.88
N TYR A 871 -11.02 -47.07 -32.04
CA TYR A 871 -9.91 -47.62 -31.25
C TYR A 871 -10.39 -48.74 -30.32
N LEU A 872 -11.42 -48.49 -29.51
CA LEU A 872 -11.95 -49.46 -28.55
C LEU A 872 -12.60 -50.65 -29.27
N LEU A 873 -13.36 -50.41 -30.34
CA LEU A 873 -13.98 -51.45 -31.16
C LEU A 873 -12.92 -52.38 -31.75
N ARG A 874 -11.83 -51.83 -32.30
CA ARG A 874 -10.71 -52.63 -32.81
C ARG A 874 -10.06 -53.47 -31.71
N HIS A 875 -9.80 -52.88 -30.56
CA HIS A 875 -9.10 -53.55 -29.46
C HIS A 875 -9.93 -54.65 -28.79
N TYR A 876 -11.26 -54.49 -28.71
CA TYR A 876 -12.15 -55.45 -28.05
C TYR A 876 -12.79 -56.46 -29.01
N CYS A 877 -13.15 -56.06 -30.23
CA CYS A 877 -13.94 -56.89 -31.14
C CYS A 877 -13.12 -57.51 -32.29
N PHE A 878 -11.95 -56.95 -32.62
CA PHE A 878 -11.15 -57.37 -33.78
C PHE A 878 -9.72 -57.82 -33.40
N ARG A 879 -9.52 -58.24 -32.15
CA ARG A 879 -8.26 -58.83 -31.70
C ARG A 879 -8.18 -60.25 -32.29
N GLU A 880 -7.31 -60.46 -33.28
CA GLU A 880 -6.98 -61.81 -33.74
C GLU A 880 -6.41 -62.60 -32.55
N THR A 881 -7.03 -63.74 -32.25
CA THR A 881 -6.51 -64.76 -31.34
C THR A 881 -5.24 -65.36 -31.93
N SER A 882 -4.11 -64.70 -31.73
CA SER A 882 -2.79 -65.28 -31.94
C SER A 882 -2.18 -65.62 -30.58
N GLU A 883 -2.76 -66.60 -29.88
CA GLU A 883 -2.15 -67.31 -28.74
C GLU A 883 -2.96 -68.60 -28.45
N GLN A 884 -2.92 -69.52 -29.41
CA GLN A 884 -2.94 -70.97 -29.18
C GLN A 884 -1.89 -71.57 -30.12
N GLU A 885 -0.63 -71.54 -29.70
CA GLU A 885 0.43 -72.52 -30.01
C GLU A 885 1.61 -72.33 -29.06
#